data_AF-A0ABD6X9C2-F1
#
_entry.id   AF-A0ABD6X9C2-F1
#
_cell.length_a   1.000
_cell.length_b   1.000
_cell.length_c   1.000
_cell.angle_alpha   90.00
_cell.angle_beta   90.00
_cell.angle_gamma   90.00
#
_symmetry.space_group_name_H-M   'P 1'
#
loop_
_entity.id
_entity.type
_entity.pdbx_description
1 polymer ?
#
loop_
_entity_poly.entity_id
_entity_poly.type
_entity_poly.pdbx_seq_one_letter_code
_entity_poly.pdbx_strand_id
1 'polypeptide(L)'
;MLEFLFAIRANLSARANGTMERFEADLMSFSKALLSINDISGVMTFLNNEDLLFIQVDRVNLLLKNDIDDTPTLYFLDKANEQKNYQYNQSSLALHKIASCEYYHDISGHELYQTFPQLVDHPAYYDVKRYCKIPLLIAGKPLGAIEYINHKLADSIESERQFKLFNNMIAAMIEHIIEHQLASDFTLQLSNEKKNFQVLVDITNTVISQSTKKELISSLLHFLYQHFAMTELSIIQLQDNHYMQMFCGLNNSNTEFHCHFFNDDKMIKHAIESNKPVILDHNQLDQIRQDENGPYFPSKVKSACVVPMVFRGLTIGYICYMKRETVNYQQYDIELVQQIASRVALAMHSIKAHQASLPRTVTEQYVSIEDSYDEHAIFDDIISQSEAMNQVLEKVAMVASCDSTVLILGESGTGKELIARAIHKMSLRSKTRMVKMNCAAIPAGLFESELFGHERGAFTGAISQRVGRFEQAHKGTLFLDEIGDMPLELQPKLLRALQENEIERVGKNQLISVDVRIVVATNVDLLAMVDAKQFRNDLYYRLNVFPIEVPPLRQRAEDIPLLVKHFARQLAKKMGKKITAIAASDLELMQRFSWPGNVRELHNFVERSVILTRGHILNIPVDELISLQPHIVQDSRKMESQPSLSKTSLKQAQELPQVASIDDLKSPDSESICSVDTAAKNEVKKMRPIVDQSMIINALKRCQGVIAGPNGAANMLGLKRTTLLSRMQKMGISSQDYR
;
A
#
# COMPACT_ATOMS: atom_id res chain seq x y z
N MET A 1 -24.10 17.29 24.20
CA MET A 1 -24.60 18.69 24.13
C MET A 1 -26.08 18.78 24.51
N LEU A 2 -27.02 18.20 23.74
CA LEU A 2 -28.46 18.20 24.09
C LEU A 2 -28.77 17.77 25.54
N GLU A 3 -28.15 16.68 26.00
CA GLU A 3 -28.29 16.20 27.39
C GLU A 3 -27.80 17.21 28.45
N PHE A 4 -26.80 18.04 28.12
CA PHE A 4 -26.29 19.09 29.01
C PHE A 4 -27.28 20.26 29.12
N LEU A 5 -27.89 20.67 28.00
CA LEU A 5 -28.99 21.64 27.98
C LEU A 5 -30.22 21.11 28.73
N PHE A 6 -30.57 19.82 28.57
CA PHE A 6 -31.63 19.19 29.36
C PHE A 6 -31.30 19.11 30.85
N ALA A 7 -30.06 18.79 31.23
CA ALA A 7 -29.62 18.75 32.63
C ALA A 7 -29.63 20.14 33.29
N ILE A 8 -29.28 21.20 32.54
CA ILE A 8 -29.42 22.59 32.99
C ILE A 8 -30.90 22.93 33.19
N ARG A 9 -31.75 22.67 32.19
CA ARG A 9 -33.19 22.92 32.26
C ARG A 9 -33.88 22.19 33.42
N ALA A 10 -33.46 20.94 33.70
CA ALA A 10 -33.98 20.14 34.80
C ALA A 10 -33.52 20.63 36.20
N ASN A 11 -32.40 21.36 36.30
CA ASN A 11 -31.99 22.01 37.55
C ASN A 11 -32.67 23.37 37.77
N LEU A 12 -32.97 24.11 36.70
CA LEU A 12 -33.58 25.44 36.78
C LEU A 12 -35.08 25.39 37.14
N SER A 13 -35.83 24.45 36.59
CA SER A 13 -37.30 24.36 36.76
C SER A 13 -37.80 24.16 38.20
N ALA A 14 -36.91 23.97 39.17
CA ALA A 14 -37.24 23.68 40.57
C ALA A 14 -37.57 24.92 41.44
N ARG A 15 -37.38 26.16 40.97
CA ARG A 15 -37.59 27.39 41.78
C ARG A 15 -38.19 28.56 41.00
N ALA A 16 -39.52 28.60 40.89
CA ALA A 16 -40.22 29.68 40.19
C ALA A 16 -40.15 31.03 40.92
N ASN A 17 -39.65 32.06 40.22
CA ASN A 17 -39.83 33.48 40.50
C ASN A 17 -39.67 34.26 39.18
N GLY A 18 -40.30 35.44 39.05
CA GLY A 18 -40.45 36.15 37.77
C GLY A 18 -39.17 36.64 37.06
N THR A 19 -38.00 36.50 37.69
CA THR A 19 -36.69 36.68 37.03
C THR A 19 -36.31 35.51 36.13
N MET A 20 -36.86 34.32 36.36
CA MET A 20 -36.40 33.08 35.71
C MET A 20 -37.00 32.86 34.31
N GLU A 21 -38.20 33.38 34.03
CA GLU A 21 -38.81 33.29 32.68
C GLU A 21 -37.97 34.02 31.61
N ARG A 22 -37.30 35.11 31.99
CA ARG A 22 -36.36 35.83 31.11
C ARG A 22 -35.12 34.97 30.83
N PHE A 23 -34.53 34.39 31.88
CA PHE A 23 -33.37 33.52 31.75
C PHE A 23 -33.63 32.29 30.87
N GLU A 24 -34.82 31.67 30.93
CA GLU A 24 -35.17 30.59 29.99
C GLU A 24 -35.32 31.08 28.54
N ALA A 25 -35.85 32.29 28.32
CA ALA A 25 -35.94 32.88 26.98
C ALA A 25 -34.55 33.21 26.39
N ASP A 26 -33.66 33.80 27.20
CA ASP A 26 -32.28 34.12 26.80
C ASP A 26 -31.45 32.85 26.54
N LEU A 27 -31.62 31.79 27.34
CA LEU A 27 -31.03 30.47 27.07
C LEU A 27 -31.54 29.84 25.77
N MET A 28 -32.83 30.02 25.44
CA MET A 28 -33.41 29.57 24.17
C MET A 28 -32.94 30.41 22.97
N SER A 29 -32.65 31.70 23.17
CA SER A 29 -32.00 32.57 22.18
C SER A 29 -30.57 32.09 21.92
N PHE A 30 -29.78 31.89 22.98
CA PHE A 30 -28.42 31.36 22.92
C PHE A 30 -28.35 29.98 22.24
N SER A 31 -29.27 29.07 22.58
CA SER A 31 -29.33 27.74 21.98
C SER A 31 -29.66 27.76 20.47
N LYS A 32 -30.34 28.80 19.97
CA LYS A 32 -30.53 29.01 18.52
C LYS A 32 -29.28 29.61 17.87
N ALA A 33 -28.69 30.62 18.51
CA ALA A 33 -27.48 31.29 18.04
C ALA A 33 -26.30 30.31 17.87
N LEU A 34 -26.13 29.38 18.82
CA LEU A 34 -25.14 28.29 18.76
C LEU A 34 -25.34 27.32 17.59
N LEU A 35 -26.53 27.27 16.99
CA LEU A 35 -26.85 26.42 15.83
C LEU A 35 -26.86 27.18 14.49
N SER A 36 -26.70 28.52 14.49
CA SER A 36 -26.75 29.34 13.28
C SER A 36 -25.48 30.16 13.00
N ILE A 37 -24.66 30.42 14.01
CA ILE A 37 -23.43 31.20 13.90
C ILE A 37 -22.25 30.25 13.61
N ASN A 38 -21.52 30.56 12.54
CA ASN A 38 -20.41 29.74 12.03
C ASN A 38 -19.05 30.46 12.11
N ASP A 39 -19.02 31.66 12.68
CA ASP A 39 -17.83 32.51 12.75
C ASP A 39 -17.83 33.47 13.95
N ILE A 40 -16.65 34.02 14.24
CA ILE A 40 -16.45 34.99 15.34
C ILE A 40 -17.21 36.30 15.07
N SER A 41 -17.53 36.62 13.80
CA SER A 41 -18.34 37.80 13.45
C SER A 41 -19.79 37.69 13.94
N GLY A 42 -20.43 36.55 13.67
CA GLY A 42 -21.76 36.25 14.23
C GLY A 42 -21.76 36.21 15.75
N VAL A 43 -20.68 35.71 16.40
CA VAL A 43 -20.55 35.74 17.87
C VAL A 43 -20.53 37.18 18.39
N MET A 44 -19.67 38.04 17.82
CA MET A 44 -19.57 39.45 18.22
C MET A 44 -20.88 40.21 18.02
N THR A 45 -21.57 39.95 16.91
CA THR A 45 -22.87 40.53 16.59
C THR A 45 -23.95 40.06 17.57
N PHE A 46 -23.97 38.77 17.91
CA PHE A 46 -24.92 38.20 18.87
C PHE A 46 -24.69 38.73 20.30
N LEU A 47 -23.44 38.74 20.78
CA LEU A 47 -23.11 39.18 22.15
C LEU A 47 -23.33 40.68 22.40
N ASN A 48 -23.43 41.49 21.35
CA ASN A 48 -23.74 42.92 21.43
C ASN A 48 -25.17 43.26 20.98
N ASN A 49 -26.06 42.26 20.83
CA ASN A 49 -27.46 42.52 20.49
C ASN A 49 -28.25 43.08 21.68
N GLU A 50 -28.94 44.21 21.49
CA GLU A 50 -29.74 44.90 22.50
C GLU A 50 -30.89 44.04 23.07
N ASP A 51 -31.34 43.02 22.32
CA ASP A 51 -32.37 42.06 22.77
C ASP A 51 -31.91 41.08 23.88
N LEU A 52 -30.60 41.03 24.23
CA LEU A 52 -30.08 40.13 25.27
C LEU A 52 -30.36 40.62 26.70
N LEU A 53 -31.63 40.51 27.11
CA LEU A 53 -32.16 41.02 28.38
C LEU A 53 -31.46 40.48 29.63
N PHE A 54 -30.80 39.32 29.56
CA PHE A 54 -30.05 38.74 30.68
C PHE A 54 -28.77 39.52 31.05
N ILE A 55 -28.02 40.07 30.07
CA ILE A 55 -26.77 40.79 30.34
C ILE A 55 -26.95 42.29 30.12
N GLN A 56 -27.17 43.02 31.21
CA GLN A 56 -27.22 44.48 31.19
C GLN A 56 -25.81 45.09 31.07
N VAL A 57 -25.24 45.08 29.87
CA VAL A 57 -23.97 45.73 29.50
C VAL A 57 -24.21 46.79 28.44
N ASP A 58 -23.28 47.74 28.30
CA ASP A 58 -23.32 48.67 27.15
C ASP A 58 -22.59 48.08 25.93
N ARG A 59 -21.60 47.18 26.13
CA ARG A 59 -20.81 46.51 25.08
C ARG A 59 -20.12 45.24 25.60
N VAL A 60 -19.77 44.35 24.67
CA VAL A 60 -18.95 43.14 24.88
C VAL A 60 -17.79 43.11 23.89
N ASN A 61 -16.55 43.00 24.40
CA ASN A 61 -15.37 42.65 23.59
C ASN A 61 -14.96 41.19 23.84
N LEU A 62 -14.26 40.60 22.89
CA LEU A 62 -13.76 39.23 22.97
C LEU A 62 -12.26 39.18 22.66
N LEU A 63 -11.47 38.60 23.56
CA LEU A 63 -10.01 38.47 23.45
C LEU A 63 -9.65 37.00 23.29
N LEU A 64 -9.33 36.54 22.08
CA LEU A 64 -9.03 35.14 21.79
C LEU A 64 -7.53 34.88 21.65
N LYS A 65 -7.08 33.71 22.08
CA LYS A 65 -5.72 33.20 21.85
C LYS A 65 -5.59 32.67 20.42
N ASN A 66 -4.48 32.98 19.76
CA ASN A 66 -4.01 32.20 18.60
C ASN A 66 -3.20 30.99 19.11
N ASP A 67 -3.62 29.77 18.76
CA ASP A 67 -2.94 28.52 19.19
C ASP A 67 -1.55 28.34 18.58
N ILE A 68 -1.23 29.03 17.47
CA ILE A 68 0.07 28.91 16.79
C ILE A 68 1.15 29.74 17.50
N ASP A 69 0.86 31.01 17.77
CA ASP A 69 1.86 32.01 18.20
C ASP A 69 1.61 32.60 19.61
N ASP A 70 0.58 32.16 20.32
CA ASP A 70 0.13 32.71 21.63
C ASP A 70 -0.19 34.23 21.61
N THR A 71 -0.39 34.80 20.42
CA THR A 71 -0.76 36.20 20.21
C THR A 71 -2.25 36.41 20.50
N PRO A 72 -2.63 37.28 21.44
CA PRO A 72 -4.04 37.57 21.68
C PRO A 72 -4.60 38.48 20.58
N THR A 73 -5.78 38.14 20.06
CA THR A 73 -6.55 38.94 19.11
C THR A 73 -7.80 39.46 19.81
N LEU A 74 -7.95 40.78 19.87
CA LEU A 74 -9.14 41.44 20.38
C LEU A 74 -10.13 41.70 19.26
N TYR A 75 -11.39 41.32 19.46
CA TYR A 75 -12.54 41.58 18.61
C TYR A 75 -13.49 42.51 19.37
N PHE A 76 -13.95 43.58 18.73
CA PHE A 76 -14.78 44.61 19.35
C PHE A 76 -15.68 45.30 18.32
N LEU A 77 -16.72 45.99 18.79
CA LEU A 77 -17.47 46.96 18.01
C LEU A 77 -16.96 48.38 18.33
N ASP A 78 -16.78 49.21 17.30
CA ASP A 78 -16.33 50.60 17.48
C ASP A 78 -17.48 51.60 17.60
N LYS A 79 -17.16 52.91 17.58
CA LYS A 79 -18.15 54.00 17.71
C LYS A 79 -19.19 54.07 16.59
N ALA A 80 -19.02 53.35 15.48
CA ALA A 80 -19.99 53.24 14.39
C ALA A 80 -20.76 51.89 14.43
N ASN A 81 -20.55 51.08 15.48
CA ASN A 81 -20.94 49.67 15.56
C ASN A 81 -20.32 48.80 14.45
N GLU A 82 -19.21 49.23 13.83
CA GLU A 82 -18.45 48.39 12.92
C GLU A 82 -17.59 47.40 13.71
N GLN A 83 -17.64 46.11 13.35
CA GLN A 83 -16.75 45.13 13.94
C GLN A 83 -15.32 45.29 13.46
N LYS A 84 -14.40 45.41 14.41
CA LYS A 84 -12.96 45.51 14.16
C LYS A 84 -12.20 44.48 15.00
N ASN A 85 -11.05 44.07 14.49
CA ASN A 85 -10.12 43.19 15.19
C ASN A 85 -8.75 43.85 15.32
N TYR A 86 -8.00 43.46 16.35
CA TYR A 86 -6.64 43.94 16.59
C TYR A 86 -5.78 42.79 17.11
N GLN A 87 -4.69 42.48 16.41
CA GLN A 87 -3.72 41.46 16.81
C GLN A 87 -2.59 42.11 17.60
N TYR A 88 -2.36 41.64 18.83
CA TYR A 88 -1.26 42.12 19.66
C TYR A 88 -0.05 41.19 19.56
N ASN A 89 1.12 41.77 19.26
CA ASN A 89 2.39 41.09 19.43
C ASN A 89 2.61 40.77 20.93
N GLN A 90 3.40 39.72 21.23
CA GLN A 90 3.54 39.11 22.58
C GLN A 90 3.99 40.04 23.74
N SER A 91 4.25 41.33 23.49
CA SER A 91 4.81 42.28 24.45
C SER A 91 3.98 43.55 24.72
N SER A 92 2.88 43.81 24.02
CA SER A 92 2.29 45.17 23.97
C SER A 92 1.28 45.54 25.08
N LEU A 93 0.59 44.60 25.74
CA LEU A 93 -0.40 44.93 26.78
C LEU A 93 -0.47 43.89 27.89
N ALA A 94 -0.24 44.32 29.15
CA ALA A 94 -0.35 43.44 30.32
C ALA A 94 -1.80 43.03 30.59
N LEU A 95 -2.78 43.90 30.32
CA LEU A 95 -4.21 43.58 30.40
C LEU A 95 -4.61 42.40 29.49
N HIS A 96 -3.94 42.26 28.34
CA HIS A 96 -4.24 41.21 27.36
C HIS A 96 -3.44 39.93 27.56
N LYS A 97 -2.63 39.81 28.62
CA LYS A 97 -2.05 38.52 29.00
C LYS A 97 -3.16 37.59 29.47
N ILE A 98 -3.21 36.40 28.87
CA ILE A 98 -4.23 35.38 29.15
C ILE A 98 -3.80 34.50 30.33
N ALA A 99 -2.49 34.27 30.50
CA ALA A 99 -1.91 33.38 31.50
C ALA A 99 -1.95 33.88 32.97
N SER A 100 -2.59 35.01 33.26
CA SER A 100 -2.66 35.62 34.61
C SER A 100 -4.08 35.90 35.10
N CYS A 101 -5.11 35.37 34.43
CA CYS A 101 -6.52 35.59 34.79
C CYS A 101 -7.13 34.42 35.56
N GLU A 102 -6.62 34.14 36.76
CA GLU A 102 -7.33 33.25 37.72
C GLU A 102 -8.50 33.96 38.43
N TYR A 103 -8.57 35.30 38.33
CA TYR A 103 -9.54 36.13 39.04
C TYR A 103 -10.41 36.99 38.13
N TYR A 104 -11.68 37.11 38.52
CA TYR A 104 -12.66 38.09 38.06
C TYR A 104 -12.16 39.51 38.33
N HIS A 105 -11.87 40.29 37.28
CA HIS A 105 -11.42 41.68 37.41
C HIS A 105 -12.58 42.63 37.10
N ASP A 106 -13.37 42.99 38.11
CA ASP A 106 -14.37 44.06 38.05
C ASP A 106 -13.81 45.31 38.73
N ILE A 107 -13.56 46.35 37.94
CA ILE A 107 -12.93 47.59 38.38
C ILE A 107 -13.66 48.83 37.82
N SER A 108 -13.44 49.97 38.46
CA SER A 108 -13.97 51.24 37.95
C SER A 108 -13.26 51.66 36.66
N GLY A 109 -13.94 52.39 35.78
CA GLY A 109 -13.33 52.91 34.55
C GLY A 109 -12.15 53.85 34.82
N HIS A 110 -12.23 54.64 35.88
CA HIS A 110 -11.14 55.49 36.36
C HIS A 110 -9.89 54.67 36.72
N GLU A 111 -10.06 53.58 37.46
CA GLU A 111 -8.99 52.64 37.84
C GLU A 111 -8.43 51.87 36.63
N LEU A 112 -9.28 51.51 35.65
CA LEU A 112 -8.85 50.92 34.38
C LEU A 112 -7.90 51.87 33.63
N TYR A 113 -8.29 53.12 33.40
CA TYR A 113 -7.44 54.08 32.69
C TYR A 113 -6.21 54.50 33.50
N GLN A 114 -6.28 54.54 34.84
CA GLN A 114 -5.09 54.77 35.69
C GLN A 114 -4.08 53.61 35.59
N THR A 115 -4.57 52.37 35.53
CA THR A 115 -3.73 51.17 35.44
C THR A 115 -3.19 50.96 34.01
N PHE A 116 -3.97 51.35 33.00
CA PHE A 116 -3.61 51.22 31.58
C PHE A 116 -3.92 52.51 30.79
N PRO A 117 -3.11 53.59 30.94
CA PRO A 117 -3.36 54.88 30.29
C PRO A 117 -3.47 54.81 28.76
N GLN A 118 -2.76 53.85 28.15
CA GLN A 118 -2.80 53.55 26.71
C GLN A 118 -4.16 53.09 26.16
N LEU A 119 -5.16 52.86 27.02
CA LEU A 119 -6.53 52.51 26.60
C LEU A 119 -7.43 53.73 26.34
N VAL A 120 -7.04 54.93 26.78
CA VAL A 120 -7.86 56.15 26.66
C VAL A 120 -8.17 56.48 25.19
N ASP A 121 -7.17 56.34 24.30
CA ASP A 121 -7.32 56.57 22.86
C ASP A 121 -7.71 55.30 22.07
N HIS A 122 -7.91 54.15 22.74
CA HIS A 122 -8.13 52.88 22.07
C HIS A 122 -9.60 52.69 21.66
N PRO A 123 -9.91 52.36 20.39
CA PRO A 123 -11.27 52.37 19.86
C PRO A 123 -12.22 51.34 20.49
N ALA A 124 -11.70 50.30 21.17
CA ALA A 124 -12.51 49.34 21.93
C ALA A 124 -12.91 49.80 23.34
N TYR A 125 -12.27 50.85 23.89
CA TYR A 125 -12.34 51.21 25.33
C TYR A 125 -12.78 52.66 25.58
N TYR A 126 -13.58 53.25 24.69
CA TYR A 126 -14.21 54.54 24.95
C TYR A 126 -15.34 54.44 25.99
N ASP A 127 -15.55 55.52 26.75
CA ASP A 127 -16.68 55.74 27.68
C ASP A 127 -16.91 54.63 28.74
N VAL A 128 -15.83 53.95 29.13
CA VAL A 128 -15.83 52.96 30.21
C VAL A 128 -16.00 53.64 31.58
N LYS A 129 -17.03 53.23 32.30
CA LYS A 129 -17.39 53.59 33.69
C LYS A 129 -17.16 52.43 34.66
N ARG A 130 -17.37 51.20 34.20
CA ARG A 130 -17.11 49.93 34.90
C ARG A 130 -16.63 48.90 33.88
N TYR A 131 -15.67 48.06 34.23
CA TYR A 131 -15.07 47.07 33.33
C TYR A 131 -14.97 45.73 34.07
N CYS A 132 -15.45 44.66 33.44
CA CYS A 132 -15.28 43.30 33.93
C CYS A 132 -14.58 42.40 32.91
N LYS A 133 -13.44 41.80 33.28
CA LYS A 133 -12.76 40.77 32.49
C LYS A 133 -12.91 39.39 33.12
N ILE A 134 -13.28 38.41 32.29
CA ILE A 134 -13.50 37.02 32.71
C ILE A 134 -12.72 36.07 31.77
N PRO A 135 -11.94 35.10 32.29
CA PRO A 135 -11.27 34.11 31.45
C PRO A 135 -12.30 33.15 30.82
N LEU A 136 -12.13 32.84 29.53
CA LEU A 136 -12.90 31.79 28.85
C LEU A 136 -12.14 30.47 29.00
N LEU A 137 -12.64 29.61 29.89
CA LEU A 137 -11.99 28.36 30.29
C LEU A 137 -12.82 27.14 29.84
N ILE A 138 -12.17 26.15 29.24
CA ILE A 138 -12.76 24.83 28.97
C ILE A 138 -11.81 23.74 29.45
N ALA A 139 -12.34 22.82 30.26
CA ALA A 139 -11.58 21.73 30.89
C ALA A 139 -10.27 22.19 31.59
N GLY A 140 -10.23 23.45 32.07
CA GLY A 140 -9.07 24.08 32.70
C GLY A 140 -8.06 24.75 31.74
N LYS A 141 -8.28 24.71 30.42
CA LYS A 141 -7.48 25.46 29.43
C LYS A 141 -8.09 26.84 29.15
N PRO A 142 -7.30 27.91 29.03
CA PRO A 142 -7.78 29.22 28.61
C PRO A 142 -7.79 29.37 27.08
N LEU A 143 -8.98 29.58 26.51
CA LEU A 143 -9.15 30.00 25.10
C LEU A 143 -8.89 31.50 24.91
N GLY A 144 -9.01 32.28 25.98
CA GLY A 144 -9.02 33.73 25.91
C GLY A 144 -9.72 34.36 27.11
N ALA A 145 -10.32 35.52 26.90
CA ALA A 145 -11.15 36.22 27.85
C ALA A 145 -12.29 36.96 27.15
N ILE A 146 -13.37 37.19 27.87
CA ILE A 146 -14.47 38.08 27.49
C ILE A 146 -14.42 39.33 28.37
N GLU A 147 -14.72 40.49 27.78
CA GLU A 147 -14.72 41.78 28.46
C GLU A 147 -16.11 42.41 28.37
N TYR A 148 -16.67 42.77 29.52
CA TYR A 148 -17.96 43.40 29.65
C TYR A 148 -17.77 44.88 30.03
N ILE A 149 -18.27 45.77 29.18
CA ILE A 149 -18.17 47.22 29.37
C ILE A 149 -19.48 47.75 29.96
N ASN A 150 -19.36 48.52 31.05
CA ASN A 150 -20.45 49.18 31.77
C ASN A 150 -21.57 48.22 32.21
N HIS A 151 -21.17 47.05 32.74
CA HIS A 151 -22.12 46.08 33.28
C HIS A 151 -22.89 46.61 34.49
N LYS A 152 -24.18 46.26 34.54
CA LYS A 152 -25.14 46.65 35.58
C LYS A 152 -25.55 45.42 36.41
N LEU A 153 -24.63 44.49 36.63
CA LEU A 153 -24.85 43.30 37.44
C LEU A 153 -25.25 43.70 38.87
N ALA A 154 -26.28 43.05 39.40
CA ALA A 154 -26.66 43.17 40.80
C ALA A 154 -25.82 42.23 41.67
N ASP A 155 -25.41 42.72 42.84
CA ASP A 155 -24.58 42.00 43.81
C ASP A 155 -25.38 40.89 44.52
N SER A 156 -25.60 39.77 43.84
CA SER A 156 -26.31 38.60 44.38
C SER A 156 -25.63 37.29 44.00
N ILE A 157 -25.71 36.31 44.90
CA ILE A 157 -25.12 34.97 44.72
C ILE A 157 -25.80 34.22 43.56
N GLU A 158 -27.03 34.58 43.18
CA GLU A 158 -27.79 33.92 42.12
C GLU A 158 -27.45 34.49 40.73
N SER A 159 -27.34 35.82 40.60
CA SER A 159 -26.82 36.47 39.38
C SER A 159 -25.38 36.04 39.08
N GLU A 160 -24.51 35.97 40.09
CA GLU A 160 -23.12 35.49 39.94
C GLU A 160 -23.05 34.08 39.34
N ARG A 161 -23.93 33.17 39.79
CA ARG A 161 -24.00 31.78 39.32
C ARG A 161 -24.53 31.68 37.89
N GLN A 162 -25.63 32.37 37.59
CA GLN A 162 -26.20 32.40 36.23
C GLN A 162 -25.20 32.98 35.23
N PHE A 163 -24.49 34.05 35.62
CA PHE A 163 -23.45 34.68 34.82
C PHE A 163 -22.25 33.75 34.58
N LYS A 164 -21.78 33.01 35.60
CA LYS A 164 -20.74 31.98 35.43
C LYS A 164 -21.17 30.85 34.49
N LEU A 165 -22.42 30.39 34.56
CA LEU A 165 -22.96 29.39 33.61
C LEU A 165 -22.97 29.92 32.17
N PHE A 166 -23.40 31.17 31.97
CA PHE A 166 -23.44 31.78 30.63
C PHE A 166 -22.04 31.98 30.03
N ASN A 167 -21.05 32.40 30.82
CA ASN A 167 -19.66 32.51 30.38
C ASN A 167 -19.08 31.15 29.93
N ASN A 168 -19.40 30.06 30.63
CA ASN A 168 -19.01 28.70 30.21
C ASN A 168 -19.71 28.28 28.90
N MET A 169 -20.95 28.71 28.67
CA MET A 169 -21.66 28.47 27.42
C MET A 169 -21.08 29.28 26.25
N ILE A 170 -20.67 30.53 26.48
CA ILE A 170 -19.91 31.35 25.51
C ILE A 170 -18.59 30.66 25.15
N ALA A 171 -17.83 30.19 26.13
CA ALA A 171 -16.58 29.49 25.88
C ALA A 171 -16.81 28.29 24.94
N ALA A 172 -17.77 27.40 25.28
CA ALA A 172 -18.08 26.22 24.48
C ALA A 172 -18.60 26.55 23.07
N MET A 173 -19.32 27.66 22.89
CA MET A 173 -19.74 28.15 21.57
C MET A 173 -18.55 28.59 20.73
N ILE A 174 -17.59 29.29 21.33
CA ILE A 174 -16.38 29.77 20.66
C ILE A 174 -15.44 28.62 20.29
N GLU A 175 -15.24 27.65 21.19
CA GLU A 175 -14.49 26.42 20.90
C GLU A 175 -15.08 25.70 19.69
N HIS A 176 -16.39 25.48 19.68
CA HIS A 176 -17.07 24.80 18.57
C HIS A 176 -16.91 25.55 17.24
N ILE A 177 -16.97 26.88 17.24
CA ILE A 177 -16.78 27.70 16.04
C ILE A 177 -15.33 27.65 15.54
N ILE A 178 -14.34 27.71 16.43
CA ILE A 178 -12.92 27.58 16.07
C ILE A 178 -12.64 26.19 15.49
N GLU A 179 -13.11 25.12 16.15
CA GLU A 179 -12.99 23.75 15.64
C GLU A 179 -13.67 23.59 14.27
N HIS A 180 -14.86 24.16 14.08
CA HIS A 180 -15.61 24.07 12.83
C HIS A 180 -14.92 24.83 11.69
N GLN A 181 -14.35 26.01 11.95
CA GLN A 181 -13.57 26.76 10.95
C GLN A 181 -12.30 26.00 10.53
N LEU A 182 -11.53 25.50 11.51
CA LEU A 182 -10.33 24.68 11.24
C LEU A 182 -10.68 23.41 10.45
N ALA A 183 -11.78 22.73 10.80
CA ALA A 183 -12.25 21.55 10.08
C ALA A 183 -12.73 21.87 8.65
N SER A 184 -13.38 23.02 8.44
CA SER A 184 -13.81 23.51 7.12
C SER A 184 -12.61 23.78 6.22
N ASP A 185 -11.62 24.55 6.69
CA ASP A 185 -10.43 24.91 5.91
C ASP A 185 -9.59 23.67 5.58
N PHE A 186 -9.41 22.76 6.54
CA PHE A 186 -8.73 21.48 6.30
C PHE A 186 -9.50 20.60 5.29
N THR A 187 -10.83 20.59 5.33
CA THR A 187 -11.67 19.90 4.34
C THR A 187 -11.53 20.51 2.94
N LEU A 188 -11.41 21.84 2.85
CA LEU A 188 -11.21 22.55 1.58
C LEU A 188 -9.80 22.29 1.00
N GLN A 189 -8.77 22.25 1.85
CA GLN A 189 -7.41 21.83 1.48
C GLN A 189 -7.40 20.39 0.95
N LEU A 190 -7.93 19.43 1.71
CA LEU A 190 -8.04 18.02 1.28
C LEU A 190 -8.86 17.86 -0.01
N SER A 191 -9.90 18.68 -0.21
CA SER A 191 -10.69 18.69 -1.44
C SER A 191 -9.86 19.14 -2.65
N ASN A 192 -8.98 20.12 -2.48
CA ASN A 192 -8.09 20.60 -3.54
C ASN A 192 -6.91 19.64 -3.79
N GLU A 193 -6.30 19.08 -2.75
CA GLU A 193 -5.31 18.00 -2.90
C GLU A 193 -5.91 16.80 -3.64
N LYS A 194 -7.12 16.37 -3.28
CA LYS A 194 -7.84 15.28 -3.95
C LYS A 194 -8.08 15.57 -5.44
N LYS A 195 -8.41 16.81 -5.82
CA LYS A 195 -8.52 17.22 -7.24
C LYS A 195 -7.16 17.12 -7.94
N ASN A 196 -6.08 17.59 -7.31
CA ASN A 196 -4.72 17.51 -7.87
C ASN A 196 -4.27 16.05 -8.05
N PHE A 197 -4.52 15.18 -7.07
CA PHE A 197 -4.24 13.74 -7.19
C PHE A 197 -5.09 13.07 -8.27
N GLN A 198 -6.37 13.44 -8.42
CA GLN A 198 -7.23 12.95 -9.50
C GLN A 198 -6.67 13.35 -10.87
N VAL A 199 -6.34 14.63 -11.07
CA VAL A 199 -5.67 15.15 -12.28
C VAL A 199 -4.37 14.40 -12.57
N LEU A 200 -3.55 14.12 -11.56
CA LEU A 200 -2.30 13.37 -11.72
C LEU A 200 -2.53 11.90 -12.08
N VAL A 201 -3.57 11.25 -11.54
CA VAL A 201 -3.96 9.88 -11.90
C VAL A 201 -4.49 9.83 -13.33
N ASP A 202 -5.37 10.75 -13.71
CA ASP A 202 -5.97 10.79 -15.05
C ASP A 202 -4.93 11.14 -16.12
N ILE A 203 -4.05 12.11 -15.85
CA ILE A 203 -2.85 12.34 -16.69
C ILE A 203 -2.00 11.07 -16.75
N THR A 204 -1.71 10.41 -15.63
CA THR A 204 -0.88 9.19 -15.64
C THR A 204 -1.49 8.09 -16.50
N ASN A 205 -2.82 7.89 -16.46
CA ASN A 205 -3.53 6.94 -17.30
C ASN A 205 -3.50 7.35 -18.78
N THR A 206 -3.78 8.62 -19.08
CA THR A 206 -3.73 9.22 -20.43
C THR A 206 -2.34 9.17 -21.04
N VAL A 207 -1.29 9.35 -20.24
CA VAL A 207 0.11 9.43 -20.67
C VAL A 207 0.79 8.06 -20.78
N ILE A 208 0.46 7.09 -19.91
CA ILE A 208 1.00 5.72 -19.97
C ILE A 208 0.36 4.87 -21.08
N SER A 209 -0.84 5.22 -21.54
CA SER A 209 -1.56 4.47 -22.57
C SER A 209 -1.10 4.73 -24.02
N GLN A 210 -0.25 5.74 -24.26
CA GLN A 210 0.18 6.12 -25.60
C GLN A 210 1.41 5.33 -26.06
N SER A 211 1.41 4.88 -27.32
CA SER A 211 2.45 4.03 -27.89
C SER A 211 3.54 4.81 -28.62
N THR A 212 3.18 5.95 -29.21
CA THR A 212 4.13 6.85 -29.90
C THR A 212 4.26 8.21 -29.21
N LYS A 213 5.40 8.88 -29.47
CA LYS A 213 5.62 10.25 -28.96
C LYS A 213 4.56 11.24 -29.47
N LYS A 214 4.00 11.05 -30.67
CA LYS A 214 2.99 11.95 -31.25
C LYS A 214 1.65 11.82 -30.53
N GLU A 215 1.19 10.59 -30.32
CA GLU A 215 0.03 10.28 -29.46
C GLU A 215 0.19 10.91 -28.07
N LEU A 216 1.36 10.74 -27.45
CA LEU A 216 1.68 11.28 -26.13
C LEU A 216 1.47 12.81 -26.06
N ILE A 217 2.12 13.59 -26.93
CA ILE A 217 1.97 15.06 -26.87
C ILE A 217 0.54 15.48 -27.24
N SER A 218 -0.09 14.82 -28.21
CA SER A 218 -1.47 15.12 -28.65
C SER A 218 -2.49 14.92 -27.53
N SER A 219 -2.45 13.75 -26.88
CA SER A 219 -3.39 13.38 -25.82
C SER A 219 -3.18 14.23 -24.57
N LEU A 220 -1.92 14.48 -24.23
CA LEU A 220 -1.55 15.37 -23.14
C LEU A 220 -1.99 16.83 -23.39
N LEU A 221 -1.84 17.36 -24.61
CA LEU A 221 -2.30 18.71 -24.95
C LEU A 221 -3.82 18.84 -24.83
N HIS A 222 -4.60 17.83 -25.25
CA HIS A 222 -6.06 17.85 -25.07
C HIS A 222 -6.45 17.88 -23.59
N PHE A 223 -5.78 17.09 -22.74
CA PHE A 223 -6.00 17.12 -21.29
C PHE A 223 -5.64 18.49 -20.70
N LEU A 224 -4.46 19.03 -21.04
CA LEU A 224 -3.97 20.31 -20.51
C LEU A 224 -4.78 21.52 -21.01
N TYR A 225 -5.41 21.41 -22.18
CA TYR A 225 -6.39 22.39 -22.65
C TYR A 225 -7.64 22.39 -21.75
N GLN A 226 -8.20 21.21 -21.46
CA GLN A 226 -9.40 21.07 -20.61
C GLN A 226 -9.18 21.52 -19.16
N HIS A 227 -8.03 21.20 -18.56
CA HIS A 227 -7.77 21.47 -17.15
C HIS A 227 -6.99 22.76 -16.85
N PHE A 228 -6.21 23.27 -17.80
CA PHE A 228 -5.31 24.41 -17.57
C PHE A 228 -5.36 25.49 -18.67
N ALA A 229 -6.23 25.35 -19.68
CA ALA A 229 -6.29 26.20 -20.87
C ALA A 229 -4.94 26.34 -21.61
N MET A 230 -4.12 25.28 -21.63
CA MET A 230 -2.89 25.24 -22.44
C MET A 230 -3.26 25.03 -23.91
N THR A 231 -2.90 25.96 -24.79
CA THR A 231 -3.23 25.92 -26.22
C THR A 231 -2.22 25.15 -27.05
N GLU A 232 -0.97 25.15 -26.61
CA GLU A 232 0.20 24.71 -27.37
C GLU A 232 1.20 24.03 -26.42
N LEU A 233 1.92 23.02 -26.91
CA LEU A 233 2.82 22.18 -26.11
C LEU A 233 4.01 21.73 -26.96
N SER A 234 5.22 21.74 -26.41
CA SER A 234 6.37 21.12 -27.08
C SER A 234 7.24 20.31 -26.11
N ILE A 235 7.96 19.34 -26.67
CA ILE A 235 8.95 18.54 -25.96
C ILE A 235 10.29 18.63 -26.69
N ILE A 236 11.35 18.91 -25.93
CA ILE A 236 12.71 19.11 -26.43
C ILE A 236 13.60 17.99 -25.87
N GLN A 237 14.35 17.31 -26.75
CA GLN A 237 15.32 16.29 -26.38
C GLN A 237 16.67 16.53 -27.07
N LEU A 238 17.77 16.27 -26.36
CA LEU A 238 19.10 16.21 -26.98
C LEU A 238 19.28 14.85 -27.67
N GLN A 239 19.69 14.86 -28.94
CA GLN A 239 20.05 13.68 -29.73
C GLN A 239 21.29 14.00 -30.57
N ASP A 240 22.34 13.18 -30.47
CA ASP A 240 23.54 13.26 -31.32
C ASP A 240 24.11 14.69 -31.47
N ASN A 241 24.25 15.36 -30.33
CA ASN A 241 24.75 16.72 -30.15
C ASN A 241 23.88 17.86 -30.76
N HIS A 242 22.64 17.57 -31.14
CA HIS A 242 21.63 18.51 -31.64
C HIS A 242 20.37 18.44 -30.76
N TYR A 243 19.61 19.54 -30.60
CA TYR A 243 18.31 19.49 -29.94
C TYR A 243 17.20 19.23 -30.98
N MET A 244 16.31 18.29 -30.66
CA MET A 244 15.09 18.01 -31.40
C MET A 244 13.90 18.45 -30.55
N GLN A 245 13.14 19.41 -31.06
CA GLN A 245 11.87 19.88 -30.49
C GLN A 245 10.71 19.34 -31.30
N MET A 246 9.84 18.55 -30.68
CA MET A 246 8.54 18.21 -31.26
C MET A 246 7.46 19.13 -30.68
N PHE A 247 6.88 19.96 -31.53
CA PHE A 247 5.81 20.91 -31.22
C PHE A 247 4.43 20.32 -31.60
N CYS A 248 3.43 20.71 -30.83
CA CYS A 248 2.03 20.30 -30.95
C CYS A 248 1.12 21.49 -30.62
N GLY A 249 0.20 21.86 -31.51
CA GLY A 249 -0.71 23.00 -31.31
C GLY A 249 -2.17 22.66 -31.66
N LEU A 250 -3.11 23.23 -30.90
CA LEU A 250 -4.54 23.15 -31.21
C LEU A 250 -4.95 24.27 -32.18
N ASN A 251 -5.52 23.89 -33.33
CA ASN A 251 -6.03 24.80 -34.34
C ASN A 251 -7.32 24.23 -34.98
N ASN A 252 -8.47 24.88 -34.72
CA ASN A 252 -9.81 24.50 -35.22
C ASN A 252 -10.09 22.98 -35.17
N SER A 253 -10.05 22.41 -33.96
CA SER A 253 -10.26 20.98 -33.65
C SER A 253 -9.19 20.00 -34.17
N ASN A 254 -8.27 20.43 -35.03
CA ASN A 254 -7.14 19.63 -35.49
C ASN A 254 -5.88 19.92 -34.67
N THR A 255 -4.95 18.96 -34.70
CA THR A 255 -3.65 19.04 -34.01
C THR A 255 -2.53 19.21 -35.04
N GLU A 256 -1.85 20.35 -35.00
CA GLU A 256 -0.71 20.66 -35.86
C GLU A 256 0.59 20.19 -35.21
N PHE A 257 1.40 19.42 -35.94
CA PHE A 257 2.69 18.90 -35.47
C PHE A 257 3.84 19.47 -36.30
N HIS A 258 4.85 20.00 -35.61
CA HIS A 258 6.10 20.44 -36.24
C HIS A 258 7.30 19.85 -35.50
N CYS A 259 8.39 19.59 -36.21
CA CYS A 259 9.66 19.19 -35.63
C CYS A 259 10.71 20.25 -35.97
N HIS A 260 11.38 20.80 -34.96
CA HIS A 260 12.46 21.77 -35.11
C HIS A 260 13.78 21.16 -34.63
N PHE A 261 14.89 21.49 -35.29
CA PHE A 261 16.23 21.02 -34.94
C PHE A 261 17.14 22.23 -34.75
N PHE A 262 17.84 22.32 -33.63
CA PHE A 262 18.56 23.54 -33.23
C PHE A 262 19.78 23.23 -32.34
N ASN A 263 20.77 24.13 -32.30
CA ASN A 263 22.14 23.79 -31.88
C ASN A 263 22.74 24.66 -30.76
N ASP A 264 22.28 25.89 -30.53
CA ASP A 264 22.65 26.69 -29.35
C ASP A 264 21.38 27.25 -28.71
N ASP A 265 21.35 27.27 -27.38
CA ASP A 265 20.37 28.03 -26.59
C ASP A 265 20.91 28.20 -25.17
N LYS A 266 21.29 29.42 -24.84
CA LYS A 266 21.84 29.81 -23.54
C LYS A 266 20.78 29.81 -22.43
N MET A 267 19.50 29.93 -22.77
CA MET A 267 18.37 30.01 -21.83
C MET A 267 17.84 28.62 -21.45
N ILE A 268 17.60 27.72 -22.42
CA ILE A 268 17.37 26.29 -22.10
C ILE A 268 18.61 25.71 -21.38
N LYS A 269 19.82 26.13 -21.73
CA LYS A 269 21.03 25.72 -20.99
C LYS A 269 21.00 26.14 -19.52
N HIS A 270 20.42 27.29 -19.17
CA HIS A 270 20.22 27.66 -17.75
C HIS A 270 19.16 26.79 -17.06
N ALA A 271 18.10 26.36 -17.76
CA ALA A 271 17.15 25.35 -17.26
C ALA A 271 17.79 23.96 -17.10
N ILE A 272 18.79 23.63 -17.94
CA ILE A 272 19.62 22.42 -17.82
C ILE A 272 20.52 22.49 -16.60
N GLU A 273 21.32 23.55 -16.47
CA GLU A 273 22.34 23.70 -15.42
C GLU A 273 21.71 23.88 -14.03
N SER A 274 20.55 24.52 -13.92
CA SER A 274 19.81 24.68 -12.65
C SER A 274 18.85 23.54 -12.32
N ASN A 275 18.45 22.74 -13.33
CA ASN A 275 17.42 21.70 -13.27
C ASN A 275 16.10 22.15 -12.61
N LYS A 276 15.71 23.42 -12.85
CA LYS A 276 14.49 24.06 -12.31
C LYS A 276 13.55 24.52 -13.44
N PRO A 277 12.26 24.74 -13.15
CA PRO A 277 11.35 25.41 -14.08
C PRO A 277 11.82 26.83 -14.43
N VAL A 278 11.66 27.22 -15.68
CA VAL A 278 11.88 28.59 -16.16
C VAL A 278 10.57 29.10 -16.77
N ILE A 279 10.11 30.25 -16.30
CA ILE A 279 8.92 30.94 -16.82
C ILE A 279 9.40 32.00 -17.81
N LEU A 280 8.79 32.02 -19.00
CA LEU A 280 9.10 32.95 -20.09
C LEU A 280 7.93 33.91 -20.30
N ASP A 281 8.22 35.20 -20.27
CA ASP A 281 7.27 36.26 -20.63
C ASP A 281 7.26 36.56 -22.15
N HIS A 282 6.36 37.46 -22.56
CA HIS A 282 6.21 37.85 -23.97
C HIS A 282 7.49 38.47 -24.57
N ASN A 283 8.24 39.26 -23.79
CA ASN A 283 9.44 39.95 -24.24
C ASN A 283 10.59 38.96 -24.45
N GLN A 284 10.73 38.00 -23.53
CA GLN A 284 11.71 36.92 -23.60
C GLN A 284 11.42 36.01 -24.80
N LEU A 285 10.15 35.65 -25.01
CA LEU A 285 9.73 34.88 -26.19
C LEU A 285 10.02 35.60 -27.51
N ASP A 286 9.82 36.92 -27.59
CA ASP A 286 10.15 37.71 -28.80
C ASP A 286 11.64 37.88 -29.05
N GLN A 287 12.49 37.81 -28.02
CA GLN A 287 13.95 37.74 -28.19
C GLN A 287 14.37 36.37 -28.74
N ILE A 288 13.82 35.27 -28.21
CA ILE A 288 14.13 33.90 -28.67
C ILE A 288 13.68 33.70 -30.13
N ARG A 289 12.53 34.25 -30.52
CA ARG A 289 12.01 34.20 -31.91
C ARG A 289 12.92 34.83 -32.98
N GLN A 290 13.93 35.60 -32.58
CA GLN A 290 14.90 36.23 -33.49
C GLN A 290 16.16 35.37 -33.71
N ASP A 291 16.33 34.27 -32.98
CA ASP A 291 17.45 33.33 -33.17
C ASP A 291 17.00 32.12 -34.00
N GLU A 292 17.39 32.09 -35.28
CA GLU A 292 17.10 30.97 -36.19
C GLU A 292 17.78 29.65 -35.75
N ASN A 293 18.73 29.67 -34.81
CA ASN A 293 19.41 28.49 -34.26
C ASN A 293 18.90 28.09 -32.85
N GLY A 294 17.82 28.72 -32.36
CA GLY A 294 17.19 28.45 -31.06
C GLY A 294 15.90 27.61 -31.12
N PRO A 295 15.18 27.46 -30.00
CA PRO A 295 13.90 26.74 -29.93
C PRO A 295 12.75 27.54 -30.56
N TYR A 296 11.87 26.84 -31.28
CA TYR A 296 10.75 27.45 -31.99
C TYR A 296 9.56 27.74 -31.06
N PHE A 297 9.12 29.00 -31.01
CA PHE A 297 7.94 29.46 -30.26
C PHE A 297 6.96 30.22 -31.18
N PRO A 298 5.78 29.66 -31.53
CA PRO A 298 4.84 30.31 -32.44
C PRO A 298 4.42 31.71 -31.98
N SER A 299 4.27 32.64 -32.92
CA SER A 299 3.98 34.08 -32.65
C SER A 299 2.70 34.35 -31.84
N LYS A 300 1.79 33.38 -31.74
CA LYS A 300 0.54 33.48 -30.96
C LYS A 300 0.76 33.30 -29.45
N VAL A 301 1.87 32.69 -29.02
CA VAL A 301 2.20 32.46 -27.60
C VAL A 301 2.63 33.76 -26.92
N LYS A 302 2.17 34.00 -25.68
CA LYS A 302 2.54 35.16 -24.85
C LYS A 302 3.14 34.79 -23.49
N SER A 303 3.03 33.54 -23.06
CA SER A 303 3.79 33.00 -21.94
C SER A 303 4.09 31.52 -22.14
N ALA A 304 5.22 31.06 -21.61
CA ALA A 304 5.60 29.66 -21.61
C ALA A 304 6.21 29.26 -20.26
N CYS A 305 6.01 28.01 -19.84
CA CYS A 305 6.69 27.42 -18.70
C CYS A 305 7.52 26.23 -19.20
N VAL A 306 8.85 26.32 -19.09
CA VAL A 306 9.82 25.30 -19.52
C VAL A 306 10.23 24.49 -18.31
N VAL A 307 10.02 23.17 -18.35
CA VAL A 307 10.16 22.29 -17.19
C VAL A 307 11.02 21.07 -17.51
N PRO A 308 12.01 20.71 -16.67
CA PRO A 308 12.83 19.51 -16.86
C PRO A 308 12.01 18.22 -16.69
N MET A 309 12.13 17.31 -17.64
CA MET A 309 11.57 15.95 -17.55
C MET A 309 12.57 15.03 -16.86
N VAL A 310 12.46 14.90 -15.54
CA VAL A 310 13.39 14.10 -14.73
C VAL A 310 12.85 12.69 -14.49
N PHE A 311 13.66 11.66 -14.77
CA PHE A 311 13.38 10.26 -14.44
C PHE A 311 14.58 9.62 -13.72
N ARG A 312 14.35 9.04 -12.54
CA ARG A 312 15.41 8.45 -11.67
C ARG A 312 16.61 9.39 -11.40
N GLY A 313 16.38 10.70 -11.38
CA GLY A 313 17.42 11.72 -11.18
C GLY A 313 18.17 12.15 -12.46
N LEU A 314 17.86 11.55 -13.62
CA LEU A 314 18.40 11.94 -14.92
C LEU A 314 17.36 12.77 -15.68
N THR A 315 17.76 13.93 -16.20
CA THR A 315 16.87 14.77 -17.03
C THR A 315 16.93 14.31 -18.49
N ILE A 316 15.80 13.84 -19.04
CA ILE A 316 15.73 13.19 -20.37
C ILE A 316 15.27 14.14 -21.49
N GLY A 317 15.08 15.42 -21.15
CA GLY A 317 14.57 16.47 -22.02
C GLY A 317 13.80 17.52 -21.23
N TYR A 318 13.16 18.44 -21.95
CA TYR A 318 12.34 19.52 -21.42
C TYR A 318 10.94 19.46 -22.04
N ILE A 319 9.95 19.94 -21.30
CA ILE A 319 8.59 20.12 -21.78
C ILE A 319 8.18 21.58 -21.58
N CYS A 320 7.63 22.19 -22.63
CA CYS A 320 7.31 23.61 -22.69
C CYS A 320 5.79 23.77 -22.80
N TYR A 321 5.16 24.23 -21.73
CA TYR A 321 3.72 24.46 -21.64
C TYR A 321 3.43 25.90 -22.08
N MET A 322 2.62 26.11 -23.13
CA MET A 322 2.47 27.42 -23.78
C MET A 322 1.03 27.94 -23.81
N LYS A 323 0.88 29.24 -23.55
CA LYS A 323 -0.41 29.96 -23.57
C LYS A 323 -0.36 31.20 -24.46
N ARG A 324 -1.50 31.52 -25.07
CA ARG A 324 -1.72 32.76 -25.86
C ARG A 324 -2.02 33.99 -24.99
N GLU A 325 -1.98 33.82 -23.67
CA GLU A 325 -2.23 34.82 -22.63
C GLU A 325 -1.00 34.99 -21.73
N THR A 326 -0.94 36.10 -20.99
CA THR A 326 0.11 36.40 -19.99
C THR A 326 -0.36 35.94 -18.60
N VAL A 327 0.32 34.96 -17.99
CA VAL A 327 -0.14 34.31 -16.75
C VAL A 327 0.94 34.33 -15.65
N ASN A 328 0.56 34.70 -14.43
CA ASN A 328 1.40 34.59 -13.24
C ASN A 328 1.24 33.21 -12.58
N TYR A 329 2.18 32.31 -12.81
CA TYR A 329 2.18 30.91 -12.33
C TYR A 329 2.41 30.72 -10.81
N GLN A 330 2.19 31.75 -9.98
CA GLN A 330 2.98 31.97 -8.76
C GLN A 330 2.93 30.90 -7.65
N GLN A 331 1.87 30.08 -7.47
CA GLN A 331 1.83 29.22 -6.27
C GLN A 331 1.02 27.89 -6.26
N TYR A 332 0.32 27.49 -7.33
CA TYR A 332 -0.33 26.16 -7.39
C TYR A 332 -0.10 25.39 -8.70
N ASP A 333 0.23 26.08 -9.80
CA ASP A 333 0.47 25.43 -11.10
C ASP A 333 1.86 24.79 -11.20
N ILE A 334 2.92 25.43 -10.68
CA ILE A 334 4.32 25.01 -10.95
C ILE A 334 4.58 23.58 -10.44
N GLU A 335 4.23 23.26 -9.20
CA GLU A 335 4.46 21.92 -8.64
C GLU A 335 3.65 20.84 -9.36
N LEU A 336 2.39 21.14 -9.69
CA LEU A 336 1.51 20.24 -10.42
C LEU A 336 2.05 19.98 -11.84
N VAL A 337 2.49 21.02 -12.53
CA VAL A 337 3.11 20.95 -13.87
C VAL A 337 4.48 20.25 -13.83
N GLN A 338 5.28 20.40 -12.78
CA GLN A 338 6.50 19.59 -12.55
C GLN A 338 6.17 18.11 -12.33
N GLN A 339 5.14 17.80 -11.54
CA GLN A 339 4.71 16.42 -11.34
C GLN A 339 4.19 15.81 -12.66
N ILE A 340 3.46 16.57 -13.47
CA ILE A 340 3.07 16.18 -14.84
C ILE A 340 4.31 15.90 -15.70
N ALA A 341 5.30 16.80 -15.73
CA ALA A 341 6.55 16.60 -16.46
C ALA A 341 7.29 15.31 -16.05
N SER A 342 7.22 14.91 -14.77
CA SER A 342 7.77 13.63 -14.28
C SER A 342 6.99 12.39 -14.79
N ARG A 343 5.68 12.50 -14.99
CA ARG A 343 4.86 11.43 -15.60
C ARG A 343 5.11 11.32 -17.10
N VAL A 344 5.31 12.45 -17.78
CA VAL A 344 5.76 12.49 -19.18
C VAL A 344 7.16 11.89 -19.31
N ALA A 345 8.08 12.18 -18.38
CA ALA A 345 9.40 11.57 -18.35
C ALA A 345 9.34 10.04 -18.25
N LEU A 346 8.45 9.51 -17.39
CA LEU A 346 8.19 8.07 -17.25
C LEU A 346 7.63 7.48 -18.56
N ALA A 347 6.63 8.10 -19.19
CA ALA A 347 6.04 7.58 -20.42
C ALA A 347 6.99 7.68 -21.62
N MET A 348 7.79 8.74 -21.72
CA MET A 348 8.84 8.84 -22.72
C MET A 348 9.95 7.81 -22.50
N HIS A 349 10.25 7.45 -21.25
CA HIS A 349 11.13 6.32 -20.96
C HIS A 349 10.49 4.99 -21.38
N SER A 350 9.20 4.75 -21.14
CA SER A 350 8.54 3.53 -21.61
C SER A 350 8.39 3.47 -23.14
N ILE A 351 8.10 4.57 -23.81
CA ILE A 351 8.08 4.65 -25.28
C ILE A 351 9.50 4.42 -25.84
N LYS A 352 10.54 5.04 -25.27
CA LYS A 352 11.93 4.81 -25.70
C LYS A 352 12.38 3.36 -25.42
N ALA A 353 11.96 2.77 -24.30
CA ALA A 353 12.22 1.35 -24.01
C ALA A 353 11.49 0.44 -25.01
N HIS A 354 10.22 0.70 -25.32
CA HIS A 354 9.43 -0.05 -26.31
C HIS A 354 9.98 0.11 -27.74
N GLN A 355 10.55 1.28 -28.07
CA GLN A 355 11.25 1.54 -29.32
C GLN A 355 12.68 0.96 -29.36
N ALA A 356 13.28 0.65 -28.20
CA ALA A 356 14.55 -0.07 -28.09
C ALA A 356 14.36 -1.60 -28.03
N SER A 357 13.19 -2.06 -27.58
CA SER A 357 12.73 -3.45 -27.64
C SER A 357 11.95 -3.76 -28.94
N LEU A 358 11.99 -2.87 -29.93
CA LEU A 358 11.60 -3.17 -31.31
C LEU A 358 12.86 -3.68 -32.03
N PRO A 359 12.95 -4.99 -32.35
CA PRO A 359 14.22 -5.56 -32.81
C PRO A 359 14.67 -5.00 -34.15
N ARG A 360 15.98 -4.74 -34.27
CA ARG A 360 16.64 -4.65 -35.59
C ARG A 360 16.67 -6.04 -36.23
N THR A 361 15.65 -6.33 -37.03
CA THR A 361 15.67 -7.40 -38.06
C THR A 361 16.14 -8.76 -37.58
N VAL A 362 15.56 -9.24 -36.47
CA VAL A 362 15.50 -10.66 -36.15
C VAL A 362 14.02 -11.04 -36.10
N THR A 363 13.65 -12.12 -36.78
CA THR A 363 12.26 -12.61 -36.82
C THR A 363 11.92 -13.33 -35.53
N GLU A 364 11.44 -12.58 -34.54
CA GLU A 364 10.79 -13.17 -33.37
C GLU A 364 9.57 -13.99 -33.82
N GLN A 365 9.54 -15.27 -33.44
CA GLN A 365 8.39 -16.14 -33.65
C GLN A 365 7.43 -15.97 -32.47
N TYR A 366 6.19 -15.61 -32.76
CA TYR A 366 5.12 -15.49 -31.77
C TYR A 366 4.20 -16.71 -31.82
N VAL A 367 3.95 -17.32 -30.67
CA VAL A 367 2.99 -18.42 -30.51
C VAL A 367 1.62 -17.83 -30.22
N SER A 368 0.63 -18.13 -31.05
CA SER A 368 -0.74 -17.62 -30.89
C SER A 368 -1.45 -18.32 -29.73
N ILE A 369 -2.25 -17.56 -28.97
CA ILE A 369 -3.08 -18.04 -27.85
C ILE A 369 -4.45 -18.54 -28.35
N GLU A 370 -4.83 -18.18 -29.57
CA GLU A 370 -6.15 -18.48 -30.12
C GLU A 370 -6.22 -19.87 -30.79
N ASP A 371 -5.10 -20.40 -31.32
CA ASP A 371 -5.07 -21.71 -31.98
C ASP A 371 -5.59 -22.81 -31.05
N SER A 372 -6.51 -23.63 -31.56
CA SER A 372 -7.22 -24.67 -30.83
C SER A 372 -6.31 -25.84 -30.43
N TYR A 373 -6.19 -26.08 -29.13
CA TYR A 373 -5.53 -27.26 -28.55
C TYR A 373 -6.54 -28.23 -27.92
N ASP A 374 -7.77 -28.29 -28.44
CA ASP A 374 -8.78 -29.24 -27.95
C ASP A 374 -8.35 -30.70 -28.17
N GLU A 375 -7.38 -30.94 -29.07
CA GLU A 375 -6.70 -32.23 -29.28
C GLU A 375 -5.72 -32.63 -28.15
N HIS A 376 -5.37 -31.73 -27.22
CA HIS A 376 -4.44 -31.99 -26.11
C HIS A 376 -5.09 -31.90 -24.71
N ALA A 377 -6.41 -31.69 -24.66
CA ALA A 377 -7.20 -31.72 -23.43
C ALA A 377 -7.58 -33.16 -23.06
N ILE A 378 -6.59 -33.99 -22.72
CA ILE A 378 -6.73 -35.45 -22.61
C ILE A 378 -7.87 -35.87 -21.66
N PHE A 379 -8.02 -35.20 -20.52
CA PHE A 379 -9.14 -35.45 -19.61
C PHE A 379 -9.41 -34.27 -18.66
N ASP A 380 -10.57 -33.62 -18.77
CA ASP A 380 -11.24 -32.90 -17.67
C ASP A 380 -10.29 -32.01 -16.82
N ASP A 381 -9.90 -30.86 -17.39
CA ASP A 381 -8.86 -29.90 -16.94
C ASP A 381 -7.40 -30.42 -16.81
N ILE A 382 -7.09 -31.69 -17.11
CA ILE A 382 -5.70 -32.16 -17.23
C ILE A 382 -5.18 -31.86 -18.64
N ILE A 383 -4.04 -31.16 -18.68
CA ILE A 383 -3.38 -30.67 -19.89
C ILE A 383 -1.96 -31.23 -19.91
N SER A 384 -1.60 -31.91 -20.99
CA SER A 384 -0.32 -32.63 -21.11
C SER A 384 -0.02 -32.95 -22.57
N GLN A 385 1.27 -32.97 -22.91
CA GLN A 385 1.82 -33.67 -24.07
C GLN A 385 3.01 -34.58 -23.70
N SER A 386 3.59 -34.42 -22.50
CA SER A 386 4.76 -35.18 -22.05
C SER A 386 4.49 -36.67 -21.83
N GLU A 387 5.46 -37.52 -22.20
CA GLU A 387 5.36 -38.98 -22.03
C GLU A 387 5.23 -39.38 -20.55
N ALA A 388 6.00 -38.73 -19.67
CA ALA A 388 5.99 -39.00 -18.23
C ALA A 388 4.59 -38.83 -17.59
N MET A 389 3.80 -37.87 -18.08
CA MET A 389 2.43 -37.64 -17.62
C MET A 389 1.43 -38.58 -18.30
N ASN A 390 1.67 -38.99 -19.55
CA ASN A 390 0.87 -40.04 -20.21
C ASN A 390 0.98 -41.38 -19.44
N GLN A 391 2.18 -41.78 -19.01
CA GLN A 391 2.39 -42.97 -18.15
C GLN A 391 1.63 -42.88 -16.81
N VAL A 392 1.39 -41.67 -16.29
CA VAL A 392 0.53 -41.45 -15.10
C VAL A 392 -0.94 -41.61 -15.45
N LEU A 393 -1.39 -41.11 -16.60
CA LEU A 393 -2.78 -41.26 -17.06
C LEU A 393 -3.13 -42.71 -17.40
N GLU A 394 -2.19 -43.51 -17.91
CA GLU A 394 -2.35 -44.96 -18.06
C GLU A 394 -2.55 -45.66 -16.71
N LYS A 395 -1.73 -45.33 -15.70
CA LYS A 395 -1.89 -45.85 -14.33
C LYS A 395 -3.23 -45.45 -13.71
N VAL A 396 -3.69 -44.22 -13.96
CA VAL A 396 -5.03 -43.75 -13.57
C VAL A 396 -6.12 -44.58 -14.25
N ALA A 397 -6.04 -44.79 -15.56
CA ALA A 397 -7.02 -45.57 -16.32
C ALA A 397 -7.11 -47.03 -15.84
N MET A 398 -5.96 -47.67 -15.60
CA MET A 398 -5.89 -49.02 -15.03
C MET A 398 -6.60 -49.08 -13.66
N VAL A 399 -6.20 -48.23 -12.71
CA VAL A 399 -6.73 -48.31 -11.34
C VAL A 399 -8.16 -47.77 -11.20
N ALA A 400 -8.64 -46.90 -12.10
CA ALA A 400 -9.98 -46.33 -12.02
C ALA A 400 -11.07 -47.43 -11.99
N SER A 401 -10.88 -48.50 -12.77
CA SER A 401 -11.79 -49.65 -12.86
C SER A 401 -11.85 -50.52 -11.60
N CYS A 402 -10.81 -50.49 -10.76
CA CYS A 402 -10.73 -51.23 -9.50
C CYS A 402 -11.19 -50.36 -8.32
N ASP A 403 -11.69 -50.95 -7.23
CA ASP A 403 -12.02 -50.21 -5.99
C ASP A 403 -10.84 -50.09 -5.01
N SER A 404 -9.64 -50.51 -5.42
CA SER A 404 -8.43 -50.47 -4.62
C SER A 404 -8.05 -49.07 -4.15
N THR A 405 -7.43 -49.01 -2.97
CA THR A 405 -6.83 -47.80 -2.41
C THR A 405 -5.68 -47.30 -3.28
N VAL A 406 -5.66 -46.00 -3.56
CA VAL A 406 -4.64 -45.35 -4.41
C VAL A 406 -3.84 -44.34 -3.61
N LEU A 407 -2.51 -44.42 -3.68
CA LEU A 407 -1.58 -43.50 -3.03
C LEU A 407 -0.92 -42.61 -4.08
N ILE A 408 -1.26 -41.32 -4.08
CA ILE A 408 -0.73 -40.33 -5.02
C ILE A 408 0.50 -39.64 -4.40
N LEU A 409 1.67 -39.94 -4.93
CA LEU A 409 2.96 -39.36 -4.53
C LEU A 409 3.32 -38.17 -5.43
N GLY A 410 4.15 -37.26 -4.92
CA GLY A 410 4.73 -36.16 -5.70
C GLY A 410 4.70 -34.82 -4.95
N GLU A 411 5.45 -33.84 -5.46
CA GLU A 411 5.66 -32.55 -4.79
C GLU A 411 4.37 -31.73 -4.57
N SER A 412 4.46 -30.64 -3.81
CA SER A 412 3.36 -29.68 -3.71
C SER A 412 3.21 -28.91 -5.04
N GLY A 413 1.97 -28.60 -5.42
CA GLY A 413 1.68 -27.88 -6.66
C GLY A 413 1.75 -28.69 -7.96
N THR A 414 1.97 -30.01 -7.94
CA THR A 414 2.03 -30.86 -9.15
C THR A 414 0.68 -31.22 -9.77
N GLY A 415 -0.42 -31.00 -9.04
CA GLY A 415 -1.79 -31.29 -9.50
C GLY A 415 -2.42 -32.58 -8.95
N LYS A 416 -1.92 -33.15 -7.84
CA LYS A 416 -2.42 -34.42 -7.24
C LYS A 416 -3.95 -34.50 -7.09
N GLU A 417 -4.63 -33.39 -6.75
CA GLU A 417 -6.10 -33.33 -6.65
C GLU A 417 -6.81 -33.58 -8.01
N LEU A 418 -6.24 -33.13 -9.12
CA LEU A 418 -6.78 -33.40 -10.47
C LEU A 418 -6.65 -34.89 -10.82
N ILE A 419 -5.55 -35.52 -10.42
CA ILE A 419 -5.32 -36.97 -10.59
C ILE A 419 -6.35 -37.75 -9.77
N ALA A 420 -6.57 -37.38 -8.50
CA ALA A 420 -7.64 -37.96 -7.67
C ALA A 420 -9.04 -37.77 -8.28
N ARG A 421 -9.31 -36.60 -8.89
CA ARG A 421 -10.56 -36.30 -9.58
C ARG A 421 -10.74 -37.16 -10.84
N ALA A 422 -9.67 -37.40 -11.60
CA ALA A 422 -9.68 -38.28 -12.77
C ALA A 422 -9.95 -39.74 -12.38
N ILE A 423 -9.24 -40.27 -11.38
CA ILE A 423 -9.48 -41.62 -10.83
C ILE A 423 -10.95 -41.80 -10.45
N HIS A 424 -11.54 -40.85 -9.72
CA HIS A 424 -12.96 -40.91 -9.35
C HIS A 424 -13.89 -40.83 -10.57
N LYS A 425 -13.68 -39.87 -11.49
CA LYS A 425 -14.52 -39.68 -12.69
C LYS A 425 -14.45 -40.85 -13.69
N MET A 426 -13.34 -41.56 -13.76
CA MET A 426 -13.18 -42.75 -14.60
C MET A 426 -13.66 -44.05 -13.89
N SER A 427 -14.03 -43.98 -12.61
CA SER A 427 -14.43 -45.16 -11.83
C SER A 427 -15.92 -45.52 -11.96
N LEU A 428 -16.25 -46.73 -11.51
CA LEU A 428 -17.64 -47.19 -11.32
C LEU A 428 -18.44 -46.28 -10.35
N ARG A 429 -17.75 -45.56 -9.45
CA ARG A 429 -18.35 -44.63 -8.48
C ARG A 429 -18.48 -43.18 -8.99
N SER A 430 -18.15 -42.92 -10.26
CA SER A 430 -18.17 -41.58 -10.91
C SER A 430 -19.50 -40.82 -10.84
N LYS A 431 -20.62 -41.52 -10.62
CA LYS A 431 -21.97 -40.93 -10.45
C LYS A 431 -22.30 -40.55 -9.01
N THR A 432 -21.47 -40.90 -8.03
CA THR A 432 -21.69 -40.62 -6.61
C THR A 432 -20.77 -39.50 -6.12
N ARG A 433 -20.74 -39.20 -4.83
CA ARG A 433 -20.02 -38.05 -4.30
C ARG A 433 -18.54 -38.39 -4.04
N MET A 434 -17.65 -37.63 -4.67
CA MET A 434 -16.28 -37.45 -4.17
C MET A 434 -16.30 -36.48 -2.98
N VAL A 435 -16.00 -36.98 -1.78
CA VAL A 435 -15.75 -36.14 -0.60
C VAL A 435 -14.25 -35.86 -0.52
N LYS A 436 -13.88 -34.61 -0.25
CA LYS A 436 -12.49 -34.18 -0.13
C LYS A 436 -12.22 -33.66 1.28
N MET A 437 -11.05 -33.99 1.81
CA MET A 437 -10.51 -33.49 3.07
C MET A 437 -9.00 -33.31 2.90
N ASN A 438 -8.48 -32.12 3.18
CA ASN A 438 -7.05 -31.87 3.29
C ASN A 438 -6.69 -31.95 4.78
N CYS A 439 -5.61 -32.67 5.10
CA CYS A 439 -5.23 -32.98 6.48
C CYS A 439 -4.56 -31.79 7.18
N ALA A 440 -3.65 -31.08 6.51
CA ALA A 440 -2.94 -29.93 7.06
C ALA A 440 -3.87 -28.74 7.41
N ALA A 441 -4.99 -28.59 6.70
CA ALA A 441 -5.94 -27.49 6.88
C ALA A 441 -6.84 -27.61 8.13
N ILE A 442 -6.86 -28.76 8.82
CA ILE A 442 -7.80 -29.03 9.92
C ILE A 442 -7.04 -29.15 11.25
N PRO A 443 -7.35 -28.31 12.27
CA PRO A 443 -6.71 -28.41 13.59
C PRO A 443 -6.89 -29.80 14.22
N ALA A 444 -5.82 -30.36 14.78
CA ALA A 444 -5.79 -31.75 15.27
C ALA A 444 -6.97 -32.11 16.19
N GLY A 445 -7.34 -31.24 17.14
CA GLY A 445 -8.47 -31.47 18.05
C GLY A 445 -9.88 -31.43 17.41
N LEU A 446 -9.99 -31.04 16.14
CA LEU A 446 -11.22 -31.12 15.33
C LEU A 446 -11.13 -32.20 14.24
N PHE A 447 -9.94 -32.75 13.99
CA PHE A 447 -9.67 -33.66 12.88
C PHE A 447 -10.50 -34.95 12.96
N GLU A 448 -10.53 -35.60 14.13
CA GLU A 448 -11.34 -36.80 14.39
C GLU A 448 -12.84 -36.53 14.20
N SER A 449 -13.29 -35.36 14.68
CA SER A 449 -14.67 -34.87 14.64
C SER A 449 -15.15 -34.53 13.22
N GLU A 450 -14.25 -34.07 12.34
CA GLU A 450 -14.53 -33.93 10.90
C GLU A 450 -14.54 -35.30 10.19
N LEU A 451 -13.55 -36.16 10.47
CA LEU A 451 -13.33 -37.40 9.71
C LEU A 451 -14.40 -38.47 10.00
N PHE A 452 -14.64 -38.76 11.27
CA PHE A 452 -15.56 -39.82 11.73
C PHE A 452 -16.92 -39.28 12.20
N GLY A 453 -17.00 -38.00 12.57
CA GLY A 453 -18.22 -37.38 13.11
C GLY A 453 -18.34 -37.55 14.62
N HIS A 454 -19.30 -36.85 15.22
CA HIS A 454 -19.52 -36.85 16.66
C HIS A 454 -21.00 -36.88 17.03
N GLU A 455 -21.27 -37.45 18.20
CA GLU A 455 -22.59 -37.37 18.82
C GLU A 455 -22.73 -36.12 19.71
N ARG A 456 -23.97 -35.73 20.00
CA ARG A 456 -24.25 -34.61 20.90
C ARG A 456 -23.66 -34.90 22.29
N GLY A 457 -22.87 -33.96 22.82
CA GLY A 457 -22.20 -34.08 24.11
C GLY A 457 -20.83 -34.78 24.09
N ALA A 458 -20.30 -35.18 22.92
CA ALA A 458 -19.02 -35.87 22.81
C ALA A 458 -17.80 -35.07 23.33
N PHE A 459 -17.86 -33.74 23.32
CA PHE A 459 -16.85 -32.83 23.86
C PHE A 459 -17.49 -31.48 24.23
N THR A 460 -16.74 -30.62 24.94
CA THR A 460 -17.16 -29.26 25.31
C THR A 460 -17.37 -28.39 24.06
N GLY A 461 -18.62 -28.29 23.60
CA GLY A 461 -19.00 -27.60 22.36
C GLY A 461 -19.85 -28.44 21.39
N ALA A 462 -19.99 -29.75 21.61
CA ALA A 462 -20.81 -30.65 20.80
C ALA A 462 -22.32 -30.48 21.07
N ILE A 463 -22.88 -29.32 20.70
CA ILE A 463 -24.29 -28.95 20.93
C ILE A 463 -25.25 -29.85 20.13
N SER A 464 -24.85 -30.29 18.94
CA SER A 464 -25.59 -31.17 18.04
C SER A 464 -24.74 -32.36 17.61
N GLN A 465 -25.38 -33.40 17.05
CA GLN A 465 -24.72 -34.49 16.35
C GLN A 465 -24.21 -34.00 14.98
N ARG A 466 -23.05 -34.48 14.52
CA ARG A 466 -22.49 -34.14 13.20
C ARG A 466 -21.92 -35.37 12.47
N VAL A 467 -22.29 -35.50 11.20
CA VAL A 467 -21.91 -36.61 10.30
C VAL A 467 -20.50 -36.39 9.74
N GLY A 468 -19.61 -37.38 9.90
CA GLY A 468 -18.21 -37.32 9.47
C GLY A 468 -17.98 -37.48 7.96
N ARG A 469 -16.76 -37.23 7.49
CA ARG A 469 -16.40 -37.34 6.07
C ARG A 469 -16.50 -38.77 5.53
N PHE A 470 -16.23 -39.80 6.33
CA PHE A 470 -16.46 -41.20 5.93
C PHE A 470 -17.94 -41.49 5.65
N GLU A 471 -18.83 -41.14 6.58
CA GLU A 471 -20.27 -41.36 6.43
C GLU A 471 -20.85 -40.52 5.27
N GLN A 472 -20.34 -39.30 5.05
CA GLN A 472 -20.66 -38.48 3.85
C GLN A 472 -20.16 -39.06 2.52
N ALA A 473 -19.20 -40.00 2.55
CA ALA A 473 -18.57 -40.61 1.37
C ALA A 473 -19.08 -42.03 1.09
N HIS A 474 -20.08 -42.51 1.85
CA HIS A 474 -20.67 -43.84 1.68
C HIS A 474 -21.19 -44.05 0.23
N LYS A 475 -20.82 -45.19 -0.38
CA LYS A 475 -20.98 -45.54 -1.81
C LYS A 475 -20.23 -44.61 -2.79
N GLY A 476 -19.25 -43.87 -2.30
CA GLY A 476 -18.48 -42.90 -3.07
C GLY A 476 -16.98 -43.00 -2.82
N THR A 477 -16.31 -41.86 -2.93
CA THR A 477 -14.85 -41.77 -2.82
C THR A 477 -14.47 -40.71 -1.81
N LEU A 478 -13.66 -41.06 -0.81
CA LEU A 478 -13.05 -40.11 0.11
C LEU A 478 -11.60 -39.87 -0.33
N PHE A 479 -11.31 -38.61 -0.65
CA PHE A 479 -9.97 -38.13 -0.96
C PHE A 479 -9.35 -37.44 0.26
N LEU A 480 -8.22 -37.96 0.73
CA LEU A 480 -7.42 -37.40 1.82
C LEU A 480 -6.12 -36.82 1.25
N ASP A 481 -6.03 -35.49 1.20
CA ASP A 481 -4.83 -34.78 0.76
C ASP A 481 -3.90 -34.48 1.95
N GLU A 482 -2.60 -34.50 1.70
CA GLU A 482 -1.52 -34.31 2.70
C GLU A 482 -1.61 -35.32 3.88
N ILE A 483 -1.85 -36.61 3.56
CA ILE A 483 -2.08 -37.70 4.56
C ILE A 483 -0.93 -37.90 5.56
N GLY A 484 0.29 -37.42 5.26
CA GLY A 484 1.42 -37.42 6.19
C GLY A 484 1.17 -36.60 7.46
N ASP A 485 0.35 -35.55 7.40
CA ASP A 485 0.00 -34.69 8.54
C ASP A 485 -1.06 -35.31 9.48
N MET A 486 -1.46 -36.57 9.27
CA MET A 486 -2.44 -37.25 10.12
C MET A 486 -1.85 -37.62 11.49
N PRO A 487 -2.43 -37.15 12.61
CA PRO A 487 -1.95 -37.48 13.96
C PRO A 487 -1.88 -38.99 14.22
N LEU A 488 -0.77 -39.44 14.83
CA LEU A 488 -0.46 -40.85 15.08
C LEU A 488 -1.56 -41.60 15.86
N GLU A 489 -2.28 -40.89 16.73
CA GLU A 489 -3.41 -41.40 17.52
C GLU A 489 -4.64 -41.77 16.67
N LEU A 490 -4.80 -41.14 15.50
CA LEU A 490 -5.94 -41.35 14.59
C LEU A 490 -5.64 -42.37 13.48
N GLN A 491 -4.36 -42.63 13.19
CA GLN A 491 -3.92 -43.63 12.21
C GLN A 491 -4.52 -45.04 12.46
N PRO A 492 -4.66 -45.56 13.71
CA PRO A 492 -5.37 -46.80 13.98
C PRO A 492 -6.87 -46.79 13.64
N LYS A 493 -7.55 -45.64 13.78
CA LYS A 493 -8.97 -45.50 13.43
C LYS A 493 -9.18 -45.47 11.91
N LEU A 494 -8.27 -44.81 11.18
CA LEU A 494 -8.22 -44.91 9.72
C LEU A 494 -7.93 -46.36 9.27
N LEU A 495 -7.04 -47.07 9.95
CA LEU A 495 -6.71 -48.46 9.63
C LEU A 495 -7.93 -49.39 9.77
N ARG A 496 -8.72 -49.27 10.85
CA ARG A 496 -10.00 -49.99 10.99
C ARG A 496 -10.96 -49.67 9.86
N ALA A 497 -11.18 -48.38 9.58
CA ALA A 497 -12.05 -47.95 8.47
C ALA A 497 -11.61 -48.52 7.11
N LEU A 498 -10.31 -48.70 6.89
CA LEU A 498 -9.71 -49.33 5.70
C LEU A 498 -9.74 -50.86 5.68
N GLN A 499 -9.87 -51.53 6.83
CA GLN A 499 -9.79 -52.99 6.96
C GLN A 499 -11.16 -53.63 7.14
N GLU A 500 -11.97 -53.08 8.03
CA GLU A 500 -13.26 -53.61 8.49
C GLU A 500 -14.44 -52.96 7.75
N ASN A 501 -14.21 -51.84 7.05
CA ASN A 501 -15.24 -50.97 6.46
C ASN A 501 -16.27 -50.46 7.49
N GLU A 502 -15.82 -50.22 8.72
CA GLU A 502 -16.64 -49.70 9.82
C GLU A 502 -15.97 -48.50 10.51
N ILE A 503 -16.78 -47.58 11.03
CA ILE A 503 -16.35 -46.42 11.82
C ILE A 503 -17.13 -46.31 13.13
N GLU A 504 -16.52 -45.68 14.13
CA GLU A 504 -17.16 -45.25 15.38
C GLU A 504 -17.22 -43.71 15.41
N ARG A 505 -18.31 -43.13 15.94
CA ARG A 505 -18.40 -41.67 16.15
C ARG A 505 -17.75 -41.26 17.46
N VAL A 506 -17.17 -40.06 17.50
CA VAL A 506 -16.62 -39.49 18.75
C VAL A 506 -17.77 -39.38 19.77
N GLY A 507 -17.53 -39.93 20.97
CA GLY A 507 -18.48 -39.98 22.08
C GLY A 507 -19.44 -41.19 22.09
N LYS A 508 -19.40 -42.10 21.11
CA LYS A 508 -20.30 -43.27 21.07
C LYS A 508 -19.75 -44.43 20.24
N ASN A 509 -19.48 -45.54 20.90
CA ASN A 509 -18.96 -46.80 20.35
C ASN A 509 -20.02 -47.58 19.54
N GLN A 510 -20.82 -46.90 18.71
CA GLN A 510 -21.69 -47.53 17.73
C GLN A 510 -20.92 -47.68 16.42
N LEU A 511 -20.73 -48.93 15.99
CA LEU A 511 -20.18 -49.26 14.68
C LEU A 511 -21.15 -48.86 13.57
N ILE A 512 -20.63 -48.21 12.53
CA ILE A 512 -21.36 -47.78 11.34
C ILE A 512 -20.62 -48.30 10.12
N SER A 513 -21.24 -49.23 9.38
CA SER A 513 -20.64 -49.77 8.15
C SER A 513 -20.66 -48.73 7.02
N VAL A 514 -19.49 -48.52 6.41
CA VAL A 514 -19.23 -47.50 5.39
C VAL A 514 -18.47 -48.09 4.20
N ASP A 515 -19.18 -48.24 3.08
CA ASP A 515 -18.56 -48.58 1.80
C ASP A 515 -17.92 -47.32 1.18
N VAL A 516 -16.60 -47.16 1.24
CA VAL A 516 -15.91 -45.95 0.77
C VAL A 516 -14.63 -46.31 0.02
N ARG A 517 -14.52 -45.91 -1.26
CA ARG A 517 -13.23 -45.98 -1.96
C ARG A 517 -12.30 -44.90 -1.42
N ILE A 518 -11.07 -45.28 -1.07
CA ILE A 518 -10.07 -44.35 -0.53
C ILE A 518 -9.03 -43.99 -1.59
N VAL A 519 -8.79 -42.68 -1.75
CA VAL A 519 -7.67 -42.13 -2.50
C VAL A 519 -6.92 -41.19 -1.55
N VAL A 520 -5.61 -41.34 -1.42
CA VAL A 520 -4.80 -40.48 -0.56
C VAL A 520 -3.69 -39.80 -1.36
N ALA A 521 -3.24 -38.63 -0.91
CA ALA A 521 -2.13 -37.91 -1.53
C ALA A 521 -1.13 -37.40 -0.49
N THR A 522 0.15 -37.36 -0.85
CA THR A 522 1.23 -36.83 0.00
C THR A 522 2.36 -36.22 -0.86
N ASN A 523 3.12 -35.31 -0.25
CA ASN A 523 4.41 -34.79 -0.71
C ASN A 523 5.58 -35.22 0.18
N VAL A 524 5.31 -35.91 1.29
CA VAL A 524 6.31 -36.43 2.24
C VAL A 524 6.49 -37.92 2.00
N ASP A 525 7.74 -38.40 2.08
CA ASP A 525 8.05 -39.82 2.06
C ASP A 525 7.53 -40.53 3.32
N LEU A 526 6.51 -41.36 3.14
CA LEU A 526 5.89 -42.12 4.21
C LEU A 526 6.80 -43.25 4.74
N LEU A 527 7.76 -43.75 3.97
CA LEU A 527 8.72 -44.76 4.46
C LEU A 527 9.65 -44.14 5.51
N ALA A 528 10.27 -43.00 5.20
CA ALA A 528 11.05 -42.24 6.17
C ALA A 528 10.24 -41.86 7.43
N MET A 529 8.94 -41.57 7.30
CA MET A 529 8.06 -41.34 8.47
C MET A 529 7.76 -42.62 9.27
N VAL A 530 7.71 -43.80 8.65
CA VAL A 530 7.59 -45.09 9.35
C VAL A 530 8.87 -45.41 10.14
N ASP A 531 10.04 -45.22 9.54
CA ASP A 531 11.33 -45.39 10.22
C ASP A 531 11.50 -44.41 11.39
N ALA A 532 11.05 -43.16 11.21
CA ALA A 532 10.98 -42.14 12.27
C ALA A 532 9.86 -42.38 13.31
N LYS A 533 9.05 -43.44 13.16
CA LYS A 533 7.89 -43.78 14.01
C LYS A 533 6.80 -42.72 14.09
N GLN A 534 6.74 -41.81 13.11
CA GLN A 534 5.71 -40.78 12.97
C GLN A 534 4.50 -41.28 12.18
N PHE A 535 4.69 -42.31 11.34
CA PHE A 535 3.63 -43.00 10.62
C PHE A 535 3.64 -44.50 10.96
N ARG A 536 2.48 -45.16 10.96
CA ARG A 536 2.40 -46.60 11.26
C ARG A 536 2.66 -47.45 10.02
N ASN A 537 3.47 -48.49 10.17
CA ASN A 537 3.82 -49.43 9.11
C ASN A 537 2.60 -50.22 8.58
N ASP A 538 1.66 -50.59 9.46
CA ASP A 538 0.43 -51.31 9.09
C ASP A 538 -0.51 -50.45 8.24
N LEU A 539 -0.65 -49.17 8.56
CA LEU A 539 -1.38 -48.20 7.75
C LEU A 539 -0.67 -47.92 6.42
N TYR A 540 0.67 -47.79 6.43
CA TYR A 540 1.45 -47.57 5.20
C TYR A 540 1.17 -48.65 4.14
N TYR A 541 1.29 -49.94 4.48
CA TYR A 541 1.01 -51.02 3.53
C TYR A 541 -0.46 -51.11 3.11
N ARG A 542 -1.41 -50.64 3.94
CA ARG A 542 -2.84 -50.59 3.56
C ARG A 542 -3.19 -49.40 2.65
N LEU A 543 -2.38 -48.33 2.67
CA LEU A 543 -2.51 -47.20 1.75
C LEU A 543 -1.73 -47.40 0.44
N ASN A 544 -0.52 -47.97 0.52
CA ASN A 544 0.35 -48.21 -0.63
C ASN A 544 -0.03 -49.49 -1.41
N VAL A 545 -1.32 -49.65 -1.74
CA VAL A 545 -1.84 -50.76 -2.55
C VAL A 545 -1.63 -50.49 -4.04
N PHE A 546 -1.75 -49.23 -4.48
CA PHE A 546 -1.41 -48.80 -5.83
C PHE A 546 -0.80 -47.38 -5.81
N PRO A 547 0.55 -47.26 -5.85
CA PRO A 547 1.21 -45.97 -5.91
C PRO A 547 1.16 -45.34 -7.31
N ILE A 548 0.83 -44.06 -7.37
CA ILE A 548 0.92 -43.21 -8.57
C ILE A 548 1.79 -42.01 -8.23
N GLU A 549 3.01 -41.98 -8.76
CA GLU A 549 3.90 -40.84 -8.64
C GLU A 549 3.60 -39.81 -9.75
N VAL A 550 3.36 -38.56 -9.35
CA VAL A 550 3.05 -37.45 -10.26
C VAL A 550 4.32 -36.60 -10.48
N PRO A 551 4.87 -36.54 -11.71
CA PRO A 551 6.16 -35.91 -11.93
C PRO A 551 6.12 -34.40 -11.66
N PRO A 552 7.18 -33.84 -11.04
CA PRO A 552 7.35 -32.41 -10.92
C PRO A 552 7.52 -31.75 -12.29
N LEU A 553 7.15 -30.49 -12.40
CA LEU A 553 7.04 -29.75 -13.66
C LEU A 553 8.36 -29.73 -14.45
N ARG A 554 9.51 -29.70 -13.77
CA ARG A 554 10.86 -29.81 -14.35
C ARG A 554 11.16 -31.14 -15.06
N GLN A 555 10.44 -32.23 -14.76
CA GLN A 555 10.55 -33.51 -15.47
C GLN A 555 9.60 -33.63 -16.66
N ARG A 556 8.74 -32.62 -16.87
CA ARG A 556 7.76 -32.51 -17.96
C ARG A 556 7.71 -31.07 -18.48
N ALA A 557 8.90 -30.51 -18.75
CA ALA A 557 9.02 -29.13 -19.22
C ALA A 557 8.26 -28.89 -20.54
N GLU A 558 8.11 -29.94 -21.35
CA GLU A 558 7.27 -30.01 -22.55
C GLU A 558 5.81 -29.57 -22.32
N ASP A 559 5.24 -29.75 -21.11
CA ASP A 559 3.87 -29.34 -20.81
C ASP A 559 3.75 -27.83 -20.56
N ILE A 560 4.86 -27.14 -20.26
CA ILE A 560 4.87 -25.71 -19.86
C ILE A 560 4.23 -24.80 -20.93
N PRO A 561 4.55 -24.90 -22.24
CA PRO A 561 3.90 -24.07 -23.26
C PRO A 561 2.36 -24.24 -23.33
N LEU A 562 1.86 -25.48 -23.20
CA LEU A 562 0.42 -25.75 -23.20
C LEU A 562 -0.25 -25.19 -21.94
N LEU A 563 0.35 -25.42 -20.77
CA LEU A 563 -0.12 -24.90 -19.48
C LEU A 563 -0.14 -23.36 -19.46
N VAL A 564 0.93 -22.71 -19.92
CA VAL A 564 1.02 -21.25 -19.99
C VAL A 564 -0.05 -20.68 -20.93
N LYS A 565 -0.23 -21.25 -22.12
CA LYS A 565 -1.26 -20.80 -23.08
C LYS A 565 -2.68 -20.99 -22.53
N HIS A 566 -2.96 -22.10 -21.84
CA HIS A 566 -4.25 -22.31 -21.17
C HIS A 566 -4.50 -21.29 -20.05
N PHE A 567 -3.55 -21.14 -19.11
CA PHE A 567 -3.68 -20.18 -18.01
C PHE A 567 -3.81 -18.75 -18.53
N ALA A 568 -2.99 -18.33 -19.50
CA ALA A 568 -3.07 -17.00 -20.11
C ALA A 568 -4.47 -16.75 -20.72
N ARG A 569 -5.02 -17.70 -21.48
CA ARG A 569 -6.37 -17.63 -22.08
C ARG A 569 -7.48 -17.57 -21.01
N GLN A 570 -7.41 -18.41 -19.99
CA GLN A 570 -8.41 -18.47 -18.91
C GLN A 570 -8.40 -17.18 -18.07
N LEU A 571 -7.21 -16.70 -17.70
CA LEU A 571 -7.01 -15.54 -16.84
C LEU A 571 -7.26 -14.22 -17.58
N ALA A 572 -6.86 -14.11 -18.85
CA ALA A 572 -7.21 -12.95 -19.69
C ALA A 572 -8.73 -12.81 -19.83
N LYS A 573 -9.45 -13.92 -20.12
CA LYS A 573 -10.92 -13.94 -20.17
C LYS A 573 -11.56 -13.53 -18.83
N LYS A 574 -11.05 -14.06 -17.70
CA LYS A 574 -11.49 -13.71 -16.34
C LYS A 574 -11.26 -12.22 -15.99
N MET A 575 -10.21 -11.60 -16.55
CA MET A 575 -9.83 -10.20 -16.31
C MET A 575 -10.33 -9.22 -17.38
N GLY A 576 -11.08 -9.67 -18.39
CA GLY A 576 -11.54 -8.83 -19.50
C GLY A 576 -10.42 -8.34 -20.44
N LYS A 577 -9.22 -8.92 -20.36
CA LYS A 577 -8.08 -8.59 -21.24
C LYS A 577 -8.13 -9.43 -22.52
N LYS A 578 -7.63 -8.86 -23.63
CA LYS A 578 -7.33 -9.59 -24.87
C LYS A 578 -5.82 -9.80 -24.96
N ILE A 579 -5.38 -11.05 -24.83
CA ILE A 579 -3.99 -11.45 -25.08
C ILE A 579 -4.05 -12.55 -26.15
N THR A 580 -3.39 -12.32 -27.28
CA THR A 580 -3.48 -13.13 -28.51
C THR A 580 -2.19 -13.89 -28.80
N ALA A 581 -1.06 -13.51 -28.20
CA ALA A 581 0.24 -14.14 -28.48
C ALA A 581 1.21 -14.13 -27.30
N ILE A 582 2.23 -14.99 -27.38
CA ILE A 582 3.38 -15.09 -26.47
C ILE A 582 4.66 -15.17 -27.32
N ALA A 583 5.76 -14.54 -26.90
CA ALA A 583 7.03 -14.70 -27.59
C ALA A 583 7.64 -16.09 -27.35
N ALA A 584 8.16 -16.74 -28.39
CA ALA A 584 8.77 -18.07 -28.27
C ALA A 584 10.00 -18.07 -27.34
N SER A 585 10.77 -16.98 -27.34
CA SER A 585 11.89 -16.74 -26.42
C SER A 585 11.52 -16.90 -24.95
N ASP A 586 10.34 -16.40 -24.59
CA ASP A 586 9.90 -16.35 -23.20
C ASP A 586 9.34 -17.71 -22.77
N LEU A 587 8.71 -18.44 -23.70
CA LEU A 587 8.31 -19.84 -23.51
C LEU A 587 9.53 -20.77 -23.38
N GLU A 588 10.62 -20.54 -24.13
CA GLU A 588 11.88 -21.25 -23.92
C GLU A 588 12.48 -20.95 -22.53
N LEU A 589 12.45 -19.68 -22.10
CA LEU A 589 12.98 -19.28 -20.79
C LEU A 589 12.15 -19.89 -19.65
N MET A 590 10.83 -19.94 -19.78
CA MET A 590 9.93 -20.65 -18.87
C MET A 590 10.20 -22.16 -18.82
N GLN A 591 10.50 -22.80 -19.96
CA GLN A 591 10.83 -24.23 -20.01
C GLN A 591 12.16 -24.57 -19.32
N ARG A 592 13.12 -23.64 -19.31
CA ARG A 592 14.44 -23.80 -18.67
C ARG A 592 14.42 -23.53 -17.16
N PHE A 593 13.33 -22.98 -16.61
CA PHE A 593 13.20 -22.69 -15.18
C PHE A 593 12.72 -23.94 -14.40
N SER A 594 13.19 -24.11 -13.16
CA SER A 594 13.00 -25.35 -12.39
C SER A 594 11.67 -25.49 -11.67
N TRP A 595 10.90 -24.41 -11.55
CA TRP A 595 9.56 -24.31 -10.92
C TRP A 595 9.43 -25.12 -9.61
N PRO A 596 10.12 -24.75 -8.52
CA PRO A 596 10.03 -25.45 -7.23
C PRO A 596 8.61 -25.53 -6.63
N GLY A 597 7.71 -24.58 -6.95
CA GLY A 597 6.29 -24.65 -6.61
C GLY A 597 5.41 -25.26 -7.71
N ASN A 598 6.03 -25.89 -8.71
CA ASN A 598 5.41 -26.64 -9.80
C ASN A 598 4.31 -25.83 -10.53
N VAL A 599 3.20 -26.48 -10.91
CA VAL A 599 2.12 -25.86 -11.70
C VAL A 599 1.45 -24.71 -10.93
N ARG A 600 1.46 -24.75 -9.59
CA ARG A 600 0.92 -23.67 -8.74
C ARG A 600 1.76 -22.38 -8.85
N GLU A 601 3.08 -22.51 -8.91
CA GLU A 601 3.98 -21.38 -9.14
C GLU A 601 3.85 -20.84 -10.56
N LEU A 602 3.83 -21.73 -11.56
CA LEU A 602 3.61 -21.37 -12.97
C LEU A 602 2.29 -20.60 -13.15
N HIS A 603 1.19 -21.09 -12.58
CA HIS A 603 -0.11 -20.40 -12.62
C HIS A 603 -0.02 -18.99 -12.02
N ASN A 604 0.55 -18.85 -10.82
CA ASN A 604 0.69 -17.54 -10.16
C ASN A 604 1.57 -16.58 -10.97
N PHE A 605 2.64 -17.09 -11.58
CA PHE A 605 3.53 -16.32 -12.43
C PHE A 605 2.81 -15.84 -13.71
N VAL A 606 2.01 -16.70 -14.35
CA VAL A 606 1.20 -16.34 -15.51
C VAL A 606 0.08 -15.38 -15.14
N GLU A 607 -0.61 -15.55 -14.01
CA GLU A 607 -1.64 -14.60 -13.53
C GLU A 607 -1.05 -13.20 -13.33
N ARG A 608 0.13 -13.09 -12.72
CA ARG A 608 0.84 -11.82 -12.62
C ARG A 608 1.32 -11.28 -13.97
N SER A 609 1.79 -12.14 -14.88
CA SER A 609 2.18 -11.72 -16.23
C SER A 609 0.98 -11.15 -17.01
N VAL A 610 -0.19 -11.78 -16.90
CA VAL A 610 -1.47 -11.29 -17.43
C VAL A 610 -1.86 -9.94 -16.78
N ILE A 611 -1.66 -9.76 -15.46
CA ILE A 611 -1.90 -8.47 -14.77
C ILE A 611 -0.96 -7.37 -15.30
N LEU A 612 0.34 -7.65 -15.43
CA LEU A 612 1.37 -6.69 -15.88
C LEU A 612 1.30 -6.39 -17.38
N THR A 613 0.73 -7.29 -18.19
CA THR A 613 0.59 -7.12 -19.64
C THR A 613 -0.26 -5.91 -20.01
N ARG A 614 0.29 -5.08 -20.90
CA ARG A 614 -0.37 -3.93 -21.53
C ARG A 614 -0.26 -4.08 -23.05
N GLY A 615 -1.36 -4.46 -23.70
CA GLY A 615 -1.39 -4.86 -25.11
C GLY A 615 -1.83 -6.32 -25.28
N HIS A 616 -1.53 -6.89 -26.45
CA HIS A 616 -2.02 -8.21 -26.86
C HIS A 616 -0.96 -9.34 -26.82
N ILE A 617 0.32 -9.00 -26.65
CA ILE A 617 1.39 -9.97 -26.42
C ILE A 617 1.59 -10.11 -24.90
N LEU A 618 1.67 -11.34 -24.39
CA LEU A 618 1.91 -11.62 -22.98
C LEU A 618 3.30 -11.10 -22.57
N ASN A 619 3.34 -10.09 -21.69
CA ASN A 619 4.57 -9.54 -21.15
C ASN A 619 5.04 -10.38 -19.95
N ILE A 620 6.22 -10.98 -20.05
CA ILE A 620 6.80 -11.88 -19.03
C ILE A 620 7.91 -11.15 -18.27
N PRO A 621 7.84 -11.01 -16.93
CA PRO A 621 8.83 -10.27 -16.15
C PRO A 621 10.12 -11.10 -15.96
N VAL A 622 10.97 -11.12 -16.99
CA VAL A 622 12.22 -11.92 -17.04
C VAL A 622 13.18 -11.58 -15.88
N ASP A 623 13.28 -10.30 -15.50
CA ASP A 623 14.06 -9.84 -14.33
C ASP A 623 13.73 -10.64 -13.05
N GLU A 624 12.47 -11.04 -12.88
CA GLU A 624 12.05 -11.76 -11.68
C GLU A 624 12.51 -13.22 -11.71
N LEU A 625 12.39 -13.91 -12.86
CA LEU A 625 12.89 -15.28 -13.03
C LEU A 625 14.41 -15.36 -12.81
N ILE A 626 15.16 -14.30 -13.16
CA ILE A 626 16.59 -14.17 -12.86
C ILE A 626 16.80 -13.99 -11.34
N SER A 627 16.04 -13.10 -10.68
CA SER A 627 16.16 -12.91 -9.22
C SER A 627 15.72 -14.11 -8.38
N LEU A 628 14.89 -14.99 -8.95
CA LEU A 628 14.46 -16.27 -8.37
C LEU A 628 15.46 -17.42 -8.64
N GLN A 629 16.66 -17.13 -9.17
CA GLN A 629 17.77 -18.08 -9.31
C GLN A 629 18.96 -17.86 -8.34
N PRO A 630 18.77 -17.75 -7.00
CA PRO A 630 19.85 -18.12 -6.11
C PRO A 630 20.10 -19.64 -6.20
N HIS A 631 21.36 -20.05 -6.04
CA HIS A 631 21.87 -21.43 -5.88
C HIS A 631 22.34 -22.25 -7.10
N ILE A 632 22.10 -21.88 -8.37
CA ILE A 632 22.72 -22.60 -9.53
C ILE A 632 24.10 -22.03 -9.91
N VAL A 633 24.99 -21.83 -8.92
CA VAL A 633 26.41 -21.45 -9.15
C VAL A 633 27.35 -22.07 -8.08
N GLN A 634 27.38 -23.41 -7.95
CA GLN A 634 28.50 -24.11 -7.30
C GLN A 634 28.99 -25.40 -8.00
N ASP A 635 28.18 -26.09 -8.82
CA ASP A 635 28.61 -27.33 -9.50
C ASP A 635 29.38 -27.14 -10.82
N SER A 636 29.44 -25.92 -11.37
CA SER A 636 30.12 -25.61 -12.65
C SER A 636 31.66 -25.57 -12.55
N ARG A 637 32.26 -26.51 -11.81
CA ARG A 637 33.72 -26.73 -11.71
C ARG A 637 34.16 -28.20 -11.87
N LYS A 638 33.31 -29.06 -12.44
CA LYS A 638 33.71 -30.35 -13.03
C LYS A 638 33.02 -30.51 -14.38
N MET A 639 33.77 -31.01 -15.36
CA MET A 639 33.44 -30.94 -16.81
C MET A 639 33.50 -29.48 -17.32
N GLU A 640 34.15 -29.14 -18.43
CA GLU A 640 34.82 -29.95 -19.47
C GLU A 640 36.24 -29.42 -19.76
N SER A 641 37.14 -30.30 -20.24
CA SER A 641 38.42 -29.88 -20.84
C SER A 641 39.00 -30.94 -21.80
N GLN A 642 38.35 -31.15 -22.95
CA GLN A 642 39.03 -31.67 -24.15
C GLN A 642 38.60 -30.88 -25.41
N PRO A 643 39.45 -30.84 -26.46
CA PRO A 643 39.47 -29.67 -27.34
C PRO A 643 38.85 -29.90 -28.74
N SER A 644 38.39 -28.81 -29.35
CA SER A 644 38.11 -28.78 -30.79
C SER A 644 39.40 -28.64 -31.60
N LEU A 645 39.50 -29.37 -32.72
CA LEU A 645 40.66 -29.31 -33.60
C LEU A 645 40.67 -28.02 -34.43
N SER A 646 41.80 -27.28 -34.42
CA SER A 646 42.42 -26.87 -35.70
C SER A 646 43.88 -26.44 -35.58
N LYS A 647 44.66 -26.89 -36.58
CA LYS A 647 45.86 -26.25 -37.15
C LYS A 647 47.15 -26.07 -36.30
N THR A 648 47.96 -27.14 -36.35
CA THR A 648 49.37 -27.15 -36.80
C THR A 648 50.47 -26.49 -35.94
N SER A 649 51.61 -27.22 -35.89
CA SER A 649 53.00 -26.74 -35.79
C SER A 649 53.74 -26.81 -34.44
N LEU A 650 54.63 -27.83 -34.40
CA LEU A 650 56.02 -27.77 -33.92
C LEU A 650 56.35 -27.82 -32.40
N LYS A 651 56.94 -28.98 -32.07
CA LYS A 651 58.17 -29.20 -31.27
C LYS A 651 58.11 -29.33 -29.74
N GLN A 652 58.60 -30.51 -29.31
CA GLN A 652 59.52 -30.76 -28.17
C GLN A 652 58.92 -30.55 -26.75
N ALA A 653 58.75 -31.62 -25.96
CA ALA A 653 59.76 -32.25 -25.06
C ALA A 653 59.93 -31.44 -23.74
N GLN A 654 59.98 -32.02 -22.53
CA GLN A 654 60.26 -33.41 -22.11
C GLN A 654 59.62 -33.74 -20.73
N GLU A 655 59.58 -35.04 -20.39
CA GLU A 655 59.68 -35.63 -19.03
C GLU A 655 58.66 -35.30 -17.89
N LEU A 656 57.86 -36.33 -17.55
CA LEU A 656 57.52 -36.77 -16.17
C LEU A 656 58.81 -37.26 -15.44
N PRO A 657 58.91 -37.43 -14.10
CA PRO A 657 57.86 -37.85 -13.13
C PRO A 657 57.94 -37.03 -11.78
N GLN A 658 57.57 -37.44 -10.55
CA GLN A 658 57.09 -38.72 -9.98
C GLN A 658 56.22 -38.59 -8.69
N VAL A 659 55.62 -39.74 -8.33
CA VAL A 659 54.86 -40.21 -7.15
C VAL A 659 55.48 -39.95 -5.75
N ALA A 660 54.62 -39.66 -4.75
CA ALA A 660 54.70 -40.19 -3.38
C ALA A 660 53.32 -40.06 -2.65
N SER A 661 53.08 -40.83 -1.59
CA SER A 661 51.80 -40.90 -0.84
C SER A 661 51.99 -41.42 0.60
N ILE A 662 50.89 -41.53 1.37
CA ILE A 662 50.69 -42.25 2.67
C ILE A 662 50.86 -41.41 3.96
N ASP A 663 49.71 -41.21 4.65
CA ASP A 663 49.37 -41.27 6.09
C ASP A 663 50.18 -40.41 7.13
N ASP A 664 49.74 -40.11 8.37
CA ASP A 664 48.84 -40.88 9.25
C ASP A 664 48.19 -40.07 10.43
N LEU A 665 47.14 -40.65 11.03
CA LEU A 665 46.57 -40.54 12.40
C LEU A 665 47.02 -39.43 13.39
N LYS A 666 46.07 -38.56 13.84
CA LYS A 666 45.42 -38.60 15.19
C LYS A 666 44.64 -37.33 15.63
N SER A 667 43.60 -37.59 16.43
CA SER A 667 42.99 -36.71 17.46
C SER A 667 43.22 -37.37 18.84
N PRO A 668 42.74 -36.87 20.01
CA PRO A 668 41.92 -35.68 20.26
C PRO A 668 42.48 -34.77 21.37
N ASP A 669 41.69 -33.76 21.79
CA ASP A 669 41.48 -33.49 23.23
C ASP A 669 40.10 -32.82 23.42
N SER A 670 39.58 -32.85 24.66
CA SER A 670 38.19 -32.47 24.98
C SER A 670 38.09 -31.63 26.26
N GLU A 671 37.07 -30.77 26.36
CA GLU A 671 36.37 -30.52 27.62
C GLU A 671 34.98 -29.90 27.41
N SER A 672 34.15 -29.93 28.46
CA SER A 672 32.68 -29.76 28.38
C SER A 672 32.08 -29.15 29.65
N ILE A 673 30.95 -28.44 29.53
CA ILE A 673 29.89 -28.19 30.55
C ILE A 673 28.70 -27.55 29.79
N CYS A 674 27.52 -28.17 29.64
CA CYS A 674 26.42 -28.36 30.61
C CYS A 674 25.79 -27.04 31.10
N SER A 675 24.66 -26.58 30.55
CA SER A 675 23.25 -26.88 30.97
C SER A 675 22.81 -26.13 32.25
N VAL A 676 21.56 -25.69 32.45
CA VAL A 676 20.24 -26.11 31.88
C VAL A 676 19.26 -24.89 31.80
N ASP A 677 18.17 -25.06 31.03
CA ASP A 677 16.75 -24.90 31.45
C ASP A 677 15.73 -23.93 30.77
N THR A 678 14.55 -24.55 30.56
CA THR A 678 13.14 -24.13 30.36
C THR A 678 12.66 -22.83 29.66
N ALA A 679 11.97 -23.09 28.53
CA ALA A 679 10.55 -22.74 28.25
C ALA A 679 10.10 -21.34 27.71
N ALA A 680 9.42 -21.45 26.56
CA ALA A 680 8.20 -20.73 26.16
C ALA A 680 8.20 -19.19 25.97
N LYS A 681 8.14 -18.76 24.70
CA LYS A 681 6.89 -18.22 24.10
C LYS A 681 6.98 -18.07 22.58
N ASN A 682 5.93 -18.50 21.88
CA ASN A 682 5.66 -18.10 20.50
C ASN A 682 5.17 -16.65 20.45
N GLU A 683 5.66 -15.85 19.51
CA GLU A 683 4.92 -14.66 19.06
C GLU A 683 5.28 -14.28 17.61
N VAL A 684 4.26 -14.19 16.75
CA VAL A 684 4.43 -13.90 15.31
C VAL A 684 4.85 -12.45 15.11
N LYS A 685 5.97 -12.19 14.43
CA LYS A 685 6.39 -10.82 14.06
C LYS A 685 6.72 -10.68 12.58
N LYS A 686 5.89 -9.82 11.95
CA LYS A 686 5.89 -9.37 10.54
C LYS A 686 7.28 -9.30 9.91
N MET A 687 7.40 -9.90 8.71
CA MET A 687 8.57 -9.80 7.84
C MET A 687 8.99 -8.34 7.65
N ARG A 688 10.30 -8.07 7.76
CA ARG A 688 10.95 -6.80 7.46
C ARG A 688 12.15 -7.08 6.56
N PRO A 689 12.62 -6.11 5.74
CA PRO A 689 13.76 -6.33 4.85
C PRO A 689 14.96 -6.93 5.60
N ILE A 690 15.59 -7.91 4.97
CA ILE A 690 16.77 -8.60 5.51
C ILE A 690 17.96 -7.67 5.32
N VAL A 691 18.17 -6.77 6.29
CA VAL A 691 19.34 -5.88 6.32
C VAL A 691 20.57 -6.68 6.74
N ASP A 692 21.35 -7.10 5.76
CA ASP A 692 22.56 -7.92 5.94
C ASP A 692 23.74 -7.16 6.55
N GLN A 693 24.74 -7.93 6.99
CA GLN A 693 25.98 -7.44 7.60
C GLN A 693 26.71 -6.42 6.71
N SER A 694 26.73 -6.65 5.40
CA SER A 694 27.33 -5.75 4.39
C SER A 694 26.62 -4.39 4.29
N MET A 695 25.29 -4.36 4.41
CA MET A 695 24.51 -3.12 4.43
C MET A 695 24.78 -2.32 5.71
N ILE A 696 24.90 -2.99 6.85
CA ILE A 696 25.23 -2.36 8.13
C ILE A 696 26.62 -1.71 8.07
N ILE A 697 27.62 -2.44 7.58
CA ILE A 697 29.00 -1.92 7.43
C ILE A 697 29.04 -0.73 6.46
N ASN A 698 28.34 -0.81 5.31
CA ASN A 698 28.31 0.29 4.35
C ASN A 698 27.57 1.54 4.86
N ALA A 699 26.51 1.38 5.66
CA ALA A 699 25.85 2.49 6.33
C ALA A 699 26.74 3.13 7.40
N LEU A 700 27.43 2.32 8.23
CA LEU A 700 28.36 2.83 9.24
C LEU A 700 29.51 3.61 8.61
N LYS A 701 30.09 3.12 7.50
CA LYS A 701 31.12 3.85 6.72
C LYS A 701 30.61 5.18 6.17
N ARG A 702 29.41 5.22 5.58
CA ARG A 702 28.80 6.45 5.05
C ARG A 702 28.41 7.46 6.14
N CYS A 703 28.13 6.97 7.35
CA CYS A 703 27.73 7.78 8.49
C CYS A 703 28.87 8.04 9.51
N GLN A 704 30.13 7.75 9.18
CA GLN A 704 31.29 7.94 10.09
C GLN A 704 31.03 7.36 11.50
N GLY A 705 30.53 6.12 11.56
CA GLY A 705 30.22 5.41 12.81
C GLY A 705 29.08 6.04 13.64
N VAL A 706 28.37 7.05 13.12
CA VAL A 706 27.20 7.67 13.77
C VAL A 706 26.01 6.74 13.62
N ILE A 707 25.61 6.11 14.73
CA ILE A 707 24.55 5.08 14.74
C ILE A 707 23.15 5.70 14.59
N ALA A 708 22.93 6.94 15.06
CA ALA A 708 21.60 7.53 15.21
C ALA A 708 21.59 9.06 15.01
N GLY A 709 20.39 9.62 14.79
CA GLY A 709 20.19 10.98 14.29
C GLY A 709 19.73 10.96 12.83
N PRO A 710 19.39 12.12 12.22
CA PRO A 710 18.91 12.19 10.83
C PRO A 710 19.94 11.61 9.84
N ASN A 711 21.23 11.87 10.07
CA ASN A 711 22.33 11.37 9.25
C ASN A 711 22.95 10.05 9.78
N GLY A 712 22.30 9.38 10.74
CA GLY A 712 22.82 8.17 11.37
C GLY A 712 22.50 6.89 10.62
N ALA A 713 23.36 5.87 10.74
CA ALA A 713 23.26 4.60 10.03
C ALA A 713 21.92 3.87 10.25
N ALA A 714 21.30 3.99 11.43
CA ALA A 714 19.98 3.43 11.67
C ALA A 714 18.89 4.08 10.80
N ASN A 715 18.95 5.40 10.60
CA ASN A 715 18.01 6.13 9.76
C ASN A 715 18.22 5.81 8.28
N MET A 716 19.49 5.76 7.83
CA MET A 716 19.85 5.36 6.46
C MET A 716 19.38 3.93 6.10
N LEU A 717 19.26 3.04 7.09
CA LEU A 717 18.77 1.67 6.92
C LEU A 717 17.26 1.49 7.20
N GLY A 718 16.52 2.54 7.53
CA GLY A 718 15.10 2.45 7.92
C GLY A 718 14.85 1.67 9.21
N LEU A 719 15.86 1.56 10.09
CA LEU A 719 15.81 0.80 11.34
C LEU A 719 15.70 1.72 12.56
N LYS A 720 15.04 1.24 13.64
CA LYS A 720 15.17 1.88 14.95
C LYS A 720 16.61 1.69 15.46
N ARG A 721 17.18 2.71 16.12
CA ARG A 721 18.53 2.68 16.74
C ARG A 721 18.79 1.38 17.53
N THR A 722 17.83 0.96 18.35
CA THR A 722 17.93 -0.27 19.16
C THR A 722 17.97 -1.55 18.32
N THR A 723 17.27 -1.58 17.19
CA THR A 723 17.30 -2.70 16.23
C THR A 723 18.65 -2.79 15.52
N LEU A 724 19.26 -1.65 15.15
CA LEU A 724 20.60 -1.64 14.55
C LEU A 724 21.65 -2.10 15.58
N LEU A 725 21.63 -1.53 16.80
CA LEU A 725 22.55 -1.93 17.88
C LEU A 725 22.49 -3.44 18.19
N SER A 726 21.28 -4.01 18.27
CA SER A 726 21.10 -5.45 18.52
C SER A 726 21.63 -6.32 17.37
N ARG A 727 21.51 -5.87 16.11
CA ARG A 727 22.13 -6.57 14.96
C ARG A 727 23.65 -6.45 14.97
N MET A 728 24.18 -5.25 15.21
CA MET A 728 25.63 -5.01 15.33
C MET A 728 26.26 -5.91 16.40
N GLN A 729 25.66 -5.99 17.59
CA GLN A 729 26.11 -6.87 18.67
C GLN A 729 26.08 -8.35 18.28
N LYS A 730 25.02 -8.82 17.60
CA LYS A 730 24.93 -10.20 17.10
C LYS A 730 25.89 -10.52 15.94
N MET A 731 26.39 -9.51 15.24
CA MET A 731 27.27 -9.64 14.07
C MET A 731 28.73 -9.24 14.37
N GLY A 732 29.08 -8.98 15.63
CA GLY A 732 30.43 -8.58 16.05
C GLY A 732 30.90 -7.22 15.53
N ILE A 733 29.99 -6.34 15.10
CA ILE A 733 30.33 -5.05 14.51
C ILE A 733 30.40 -3.97 15.59
N SER A 734 31.57 -3.35 15.79
CA SER A 734 31.69 -2.12 16.58
C SER A 734 31.43 -0.90 15.70
N SER A 735 30.89 0.17 16.30
CA SER A 735 30.73 1.46 15.60
C SER A 735 32.01 2.31 15.59
N GLN A 736 33.00 1.95 16.41
CA GLN A 736 34.25 2.71 16.55
C GLN A 736 35.18 2.46 15.36
N ASP A 737 35.11 1.26 14.77
CA ASP A 737 35.91 0.78 13.63
C ASP A 737 35.61 1.53 12.31
N TYR A 738 34.64 2.46 12.33
CA TYR A 738 34.12 3.20 11.18
C TYR A 738 33.95 4.70 11.46
N ARG A 739 34.54 5.23 12.54
CA ARG A 739 34.55 6.67 12.88
C ARG A 739 35.69 7.42 12.21
#